data_AF-A0A7L4RGP2-F1
#
_entry.id   AF-A0A7L4RGP2-F1
#
_cell.length_a   1.000
_cell.length_b   1.000
_cell.length_c   1.000
_cell.angle_alpha   90.00
_cell.angle_beta   90.00
_cell.angle_gamma   90.00
#
_symmetry.space_group_name_H-M   'P 1'
#
loop_
_entity.id
_entity.type
_entity.pdbx_description
1 polymer ?
#
loop_
_entity_poly.entity_id
_entity_poly.type
_entity_poly.pdbx_seq_one_letter_code
_entity_poly.pdbx_strand_id
1 'polypeptide(L)'
;MEFSVLAEAYEKLEATRGRLEMMAILSELFKKAKPDEIDKIIYLSQGVVAPPFEGIEVGLGEKFVEEAISVATGYSRNKVEESYRKTGDLGKTAEELLSSKKQMSLFSHPLSVQKVFDNFMKMAKTGGAGSQDTKIKGLVELLNNSNPKEVRYITRFPIGKLRLGVGDPTILDALSAYEVGDKSLREELERAYNLCSDLGLVGRTLFSDGIEGIRKFKIKVFNPVRPALAERLPSAEEIIEKLGKCAVERKYDGFRCIGGFTPIYVKGKGIISVRDVKVGDLVLTHKGNFKKVVAKNKRRIDKGERVFRVQTFLGNSFRITEGHKILVHVGSKDEWTPIEDVSKDAEVVFPIPNISENRAIPREMELIDGAGYRKKIKLNKKFYRFMGFWIGDGYTNDYHNTERIGLIFNQKTERDLCDFYKEIISDELGITRISENIHNGAIYLYWRDPPFKEWLSKNFRREWKGKMLPAWFADISRENFLEFLEGWMEADGHEDSIGRANIVTKERDLATFAQLIALKFKIPLGVKKFRALGKTYFKIVVPKTNRRVRIDDNIVYVRILRKEVVKRPDPRTNVYNLQVEDDESYCTTMLALHNCQIHKQGDKVEIFSRRLERMTQMFPEIVAGVKKQVKAKDAILEGEALAYNETSGEYYPFQLTMQRKRKYDVKEKAEEYPLKLFAFDVLYADGEDYTRHPYHERRKKLEKFIAAGEVIKLSEMTITDNPKKLEEFFEDSIEKGMEGIIAKDLNAQYNAGARKFAWIKLKRSYKGELADAVDLVIIGYFLGKGMRAKFKFGGLLCAVYDEKEDMFKSITKIGTGFSEEQMKQFEEMLGKIKVEHKLARVDSDIKPDFWVDLKYVVAVAADEITRSPTHTAGKTSEDSGYALRFPRMMELREDKSPEEATTVQEIIEMYKMQKRIQLEEA
;
A
#
# COMPACT_ATOMS: atom_id res chain seq x y z
N MET A 1 4.01 -19.44 -34.07
CA MET A 1 4.86 -18.27 -34.29
C MET A 1 6.10 -18.38 -33.42
N GLU A 2 7.26 -17.97 -33.93
CA GLU A 2 8.46 -17.83 -33.11
C GLU A 2 8.31 -16.66 -32.11
N PHE A 3 9.00 -16.73 -30.98
CA PHE A 3 9.05 -15.66 -30.00
C PHE A 3 9.93 -14.47 -30.47
N SER A 4 10.85 -14.71 -31.40
CA SER A 4 11.61 -13.69 -32.15
C SER A 4 10.70 -12.59 -32.73
N VAL A 5 9.65 -12.99 -33.45
CA VAL A 5 8.63 -12.09 -34.05
C VAL A 5 7.86 -11.29 -33.00
N LEU A 6 7.61 -11.90 -31.84
CA LEU A 6 6.94 -11.25 -30.71
C LEU A 6 7.86 -10.20 -30.04
N ALA A 7 9.14 -10.54 -29.85
CA ALA A 7 10.17 -9.64 -29.33
C ALA A 7 10.44 -8.44 -30.26
N GLU A 8 10.39 -8.62 -31.59
CA GLU A 8 10.47 -7.52 -32.55
C GLU A 8 9.27 -6.56 -32.47
N ALA A 9 8.05 -7.10 -32.30
CA ALA A 9 6.87 -6.27 -32.09
C ALA A 9 6.97 -5.52 -30.75
N TYR A 10 7.47 -6.17 -29.70
CA TYR A 10 7.71 -5.53 -28.40
C TYR A 10 8.78 -4.44 -28.43
N GLU A 11 9.79 -4.56 -29.29
CA GLU A 11 10.78 -3.50 -29.52
C GLU A 11 10.18 -2.28 -30.19
N LYS A 12 9.33 -2.49 -31.21
CA LYS A 12 8.56 -1.40 -31.85
C LYS A 12 7.60 -0.74 -30.85
N LEU A 13 6.95 -1.52 -29.98
CA LEU A 13 6.07 -1.01 -28.93
C LEU A 13 6.81 -0.19 -27.85
N GLU A 14 8.05 -0.58 -27.50
CA GLU A 14 8.89 0.20 -26.57
C GLU A 14 9.41 1.50 -27.21
N ALA A 15 9.60 1.53 -28.53
CA ALA A 15 10.08 2.70 -29.25
C ALA A 15 8.99 3.79 -29.43
N THR A 16 7.74 3.40 -29.69
CA THR A 16 6.64 4.33 -29.94
C THR A 16 6.04 4.95 -28.65
N ARG A 17 5.29 6.03 -28.85
CA ARG A 17 4.38 6.67 -27.87
C ARG A 17 2.98 6.92 -28.45
N GLY A 18 2.80 6.72 -29.75
CA GLY A 18 1.53 6.94 -30.43
C GLY A 18 0.63 5.73 -30.28
N ARG A 19 -0.51 5.86 -29.58
CA ARG A 19 -1.45 4.74 -29.39
C ARG A 19 -2.00 4.15 -30.71
N LEU A 20 -2.03 4.94 -31.79
CA LEU A 20 -2.36 4.46 -33.14
C LEU A 20 -1.23 3.60 -33.76
N GLU A 21 0.03 3.95 -33.51
CA GLU A 21 1.18 3.16 -33.94
C GLU A 21 1.28 1.87 -33.12
N MET A 22 1.04 1.91 -31.81
CA MET A 22 0.94 0.72 -30.96
C MET A 22 -0.15 -0.26 -31.45
N MET A 23 -1.31 0.29 -31.83
CA MET A 23 -2.41 -0.46 -32.44
C MET A 23 -1.98 -1.11 -33.76
N ALA A 24 -1.29 -0.37 -34.64
CA ALA A 24 -0.78 -0.90 -35.91
C ALA A 24 0.27 -2.00 -35.70
N ILE A 25 1.23 -1.81 -34.79
CA ILE A 25 2.27 -2.81 -34.46
C ILE A 25 1.63 -4.11 -33.93
N LEU A 26 0.63 -4.00 -33.06
CA LEU A 26 -0.11 -5.15 -32.55
C LEU A 26 -0.99 -5.80 -33.62
N SER A 27 -1.64 -5.04 -34.52
CA SER A 27 -2.38 -5.59 -35.67
C SER A 27 -1.44 -6.38 -36.60
N GLU A 28 -0.28 -5.84 -36.97
CA GLU A 28 0.73 -6.53 -37.80
C GLU A 28 1.37 -7.75 -37.11
N LEU A 29 1.37 -7.80 -35.77
CA LEU A 29 1.72 -8.99 -35.00
C LEU A 29 0.58 -10.02 -35.03
N PHE A 30 -0.67 -9.58 -34.84
CA PHE A 30 -1.86 -10.43 -34.87
C PHE A 30 -2.07 -11.08 -36.25
N LYS A 31 -1.77 -10.39 -37.34
CA LYS A 31 -1.75 -10.96 -38.72
C LYS A 31 -0.78 -12.13 -38.91
N LYS A 32 0.17 -12.34 -38.00
CA LYS A 32 1.14 -13.45 -38.00
C LYS A 32 0.80 -14.57 -37.00
N ALA A 33 -0.24 -14.37 -36.19
CA ALA A 33 -0.69 -15.33 -35.20
C ALA A 33 -1.59 -16.41 -35.82
N LYS A 34 -1.56 -17.62 -35.25
CA LYS A 34 -2.59 -18.63 -35.50
C LYS A 34 -3.75 -18.48 -34.48
N PRO A 35 -4.96 -18.98 -34.79
CA PRO A 35 -6.09 -18.97 -33.85
C PRO A 35 -5.82 -19.68 -32.52
N ASP A 36 -4.93 -20.68 -32.50
CA ASP A 36 -4.50 -21.37 -31.27
C ASP A 36 -3.40 -20.62 -30.49
N GLU A 37 -2.80 -19.57 -31.05
CA GLU A 37 -1.70 -18.80 -30.44
C GLU A 37 -2.11 -17.41 -29.95
N ILE A 38 -3.20 -16.83 -30.47
CA ILE A 38 -3.57 -15.42 -30.20
C ILE A 38 -3.82 -15.12 -28.71
N ASP A 39 -4.40 -16.05 -27.94
CA ASP A 39 -4.59 -15.85 -26.50
C ASP A 39 -3.25 -15.71 -25.77
N LYS A 40 -2.29 -16.57 -26.11
CA LYS A 40 -0.93 -16.57 -25.55
C LYS A 40 -0.20 -15.27 -25.91
N ILE A 41 -0.35 -14.80 -27.14
CA ILE A 41 0.22 -13.50 -27.59
C ILE A 41 -0.40 -12.35 -26.81
N ILE A 42 -1.71 -12.32 -26.62
CA ILE A 42 -2.41 -11.30 -25.82
C ILE A 42 -1.93 -11.32 -24.37
N TYR A 43 -1.98 -12.46 -23.70
CA TYR A 43 -1.55 -12.61 -22.31
C TYR A 43 -0.08 -12.18 -22.11
N LEU A 44 0.82 -12.65 -22.97
CA LEU A 44 2.24 -12.26 -22.91
C LEU A 44 2.41 -10.76 -23.10
N SER A 45 1.63 -10.14 -24.00
CA SER A 45 1.70 -8.68 -24.27
C SER A 45 1.17 -7.84 -23.11
N GLN A 46 0.31 -8.41 -22.27
CA GLN A 46 -0.20 -7.80 -21.03
C GLN A 46 0.66 -8.12 -19.79
N GLY A 47 1.67 -8.99 -19.90
CA GLY A 47 2.51 -9.38 -18.75
C GLY A 47 1.90 -10.44 -17.83
N VAL A 48 0.91 -11.21 -18.32
CA VAL A 48 0.20 -12.25 -17.57
C VAL A 48 0.23 -13.58 -18.31
N VAL A 49 -0.20 -14.66 -17.65
CA VAL A 49 -0.37 -16.00 -18.28
C VAL A 49 -1.82 -16.49 -18.27
N ALA A 50 -2.73 -15.75 -17.64
CA ALA A 50 -4.16 -16.03 -17.55
C ALA A 50 -4.93 -14.74 -17.20
N PRO A 51 -6.26 -14.72 -17.32
CA PRO A 51 -7.07 -13.60 -16.86
C PRO A 51 -6.94 -13.39 -15.33
N PRO A 52 -7.10 -12.16 -14.81
CA PRO A 52 -6.92 -11.87 -13.38
C PRO A 52 -7.78 -12.71 -12.43
N PHE A 53 -8.95 -13.16 -12.88
CA PHE A 53 -9.89 -13.95 -12.06
C PHE A 53 -9.41 -15.38 -11.75
N GLU A 54 -8.43 -15.90 -12.49
CA GLU A 54 -7.80 -17.20 -12.19
C GLU A 54 -6.74 -17.12 -11.08
N GLY A 55 -6.25 -15.91 -10.75
CA GLY A 55 -5.39 -15.68 -9.59
C GLY A 55 -4.02 -16.37 -9.62
N ILE A 56 -3.41 -16.52 -10.81
CA ILE A 56 -2.07 -17.10 -10.97
C ILE A 56 -1.04 -16.08 -11.47
N GLU A 57 0.15 -16.07 -10.85
CA GLU A 57 1.25 -15.14 -11.16
C GLU A 57 2.58 -15.90 -11.32
N VAL A 58 3.42 -15.47 -12.26
CA VAL A 58 4.75 -16.08 -12.48
C VAL A 58 5.71 -15.72 -11.34
N GLY A 59 5.85 -14.43 -11.05
CA GLY A 59 6.50 -13.86 -9.85
C GLY A 59 7.92 -14.34 -9.54
N LEU A 60 8.93 -13.59 -9.97
CA LEU A 60 10.32 -13.69 -9.48
C LEU A 60 10.86 -12.32 -9.06
N GLY A 61 11.52 -12.27 -7.90
CA GLY A 61 12.21 -11.07 -7.42
C GLY A 61 13.49 -10.78 -8.21
N GLU A 62 13.86 -9.50 -8.30
CA GLU A 62 14.94 -9.02 -9.18
C GLU A 62 16.28 -9.77 -8.98
N LYS A 63 16.66 -10.09 -7.74
CA LYS A 63 17.86 -10.89 -7.43
C LYS A 63 17.87 -12.30 -8.03
N PHE A 64 16.71 -12.97 -8.10
CA PHE A 64 16.61 -14.30 -8.72
C PHE A 64 16.67 -14.22 -10.26
N VAL A 65 16.33 -13.05 -10.82
CA VAL A 65 16.48 -12.77 -12.24
C VAL A 65 17.92 -12.36 -12.58
N GLU A 66 18.58 -11.55 -11.74
CA GLU A 66 20.04 -11.29 -11.80
C GLU A 66 20.86 -12.59 -11.73
N GLU A 67 20.44 -13.53 -10.88
CA GLU A 67 21.00 -14.88 -10.80
C GLU A 67 20.77 -15.69 -12.09
N ALA A 68 19.57 -15.70 -12.65
CA ALA A 68 19.28 -16.36 -13.92
C ALA A 68 20.09 -15.75 -15.09
N ILE A 69 20.24 -14.42 -15.14
CA ILE A 69 21.11 -13.73 -16.12
C ILE A 69 22.57 -14.14 -15.93
N SER A 70 23.07 -14.17 -14.69
CA SER A 70 24.45 -14.56 -14.38
C SER A 70 24.74 -16.00 -14.83
N VAL A 71 23.82 -16.93 -14.57
CA VAL A 71 23.93 -18.34 -15.00
C VAL A 71 23.87 -18.48 -16.52
N ALA A 72 22.94 -17.81 -17.21
CA ALA A 72 22.76 -17.97 -18.66
C ALA A 72 23.84 -17.26 -19.50
N THR A 73 24.27 -16.07 -19.07
CA THR A 73 25.31 -15.30 -19.78
C THR A 73 26.72 -15.77 -19.46
N GLY A 74 26.96 -16.28 -18.24
CA GLY A 74 28.28 -16.66 -17.72
C GLY A 74 29.05 -15.52 -17.04
N TYR A 75 28.50 -14.30 -16.98
CA TYR A 75 29.11 -13.19 -16.25
C TYR A 75 28.83 -13.29 -14.74
N SER A 76 29.79 -12.82 -13.93
CA SER A 76 29.61 -12.72 -12.47
C SER A 76 28.52 -11.72 -12.09
N ARG A 77 27.81 -11.95 -10.98
CA ARG A 77 26.71 -11.09 -10.49
C ARG A 77 27.13 -9.62 -10.39
N ASN A 78 28.35 -9.33 -9.95
CA ASN A 78 28.91 -7.97 -9.86
C ASN A 78 28.89 -7.24 -11.23
N LYS A 79 29.10 -7.95 -12.34
CA LYS A 79 29.04 -7.38 -13.70
C LYS A 79 27.60 -7.15 -14.16
N VAL A 80 26.67 -8.02 -13.76
CA VAL A 80 25.22 -7.82 -13.95
C VAL A 80 24.75 -6.56 -13.22
N GLU A 81 25.14 -6.39 -11.94
CA GLU A 81 24.86 -5.16 -11.19
C GLU A 81 25.46 -3.90 -11.83
N GLU A 82 26.70 -3.96 -12.32
CA GLU A 82 27.38 -2.81 -12.94
C GLU A 82 26.67 -2.33 -14.22
N SER A 83 26.23 -3.26 -15.06
CA SER A 83 25.38 -2.95 -16.22
C SER A 83 24.01 -2.41 -15.77
N TYR A 84 23.35 -3.07 -14.81
CA TYR A 84 22.00 -2.68 -14.38
C TYR A 84 21.93 -1.25 -13.82
N ARG A 85 23.00 -0.80 -13.13
CA ARG A 85 23.13 0.60 -12.67
C ARG A 85 23.22 1.61 -13.81
N LYS A 86 23.69 1.21 -14.99
CA LYS A 86 23.79 2.04 -16.21
C LYS A 86 22.51 1.99 -17.04
N THR A 87 21.90 0.82 -17.19
CA THR A 87 20.70 0.60 -18.03
C THR A 87 19.39 1.02 -17.35
N GLY A 88 19.28 0.85 -16.02
CA GLY A 88 18.02 0.98 -15.29
C GLY A 88 16.96 -0.09 -15.65
N ASP A 89 17.37 -1.17 -16.33
CA ASP A 89 16.49 -2.19 -16.87
C ASP A 89 17.20 -3.55 -16.98
N LEU A 90 16.80 -4.53 -16.16
CA LEU A 90 17.40 -5.87 -16.17
C LEU A 90 17.25 -6.57 -17.53
N GLY A 91 16.21 -6.26 -18.32
CA GLY A 91 16.08 -6.76 -19.69
C GLY A 91 17.18 -6.24 -20.61
N LYS A 92 17.47 -4.93 -20.57
CA LYS A 92 18.56 -4.34 -21.37
C LYS A 92 19.94 -4.78 -20.87
N THR A 93 20.09 -5.06 -19.58
CA THR A 93 21.30 -5.67 -19.03
C THR A 93 21.49 -7.12 -19.49
N ALA A 94 20.43 -7.93 -19.51
CA ALA A 94 20.49 -9.29 -20.06
C ALA A 94 20.88 -9.28 -21.55
N GLU A 95 20.33 -8.34 -22.31
CA GLU A 95 20.65 -8.11 -23.72
C GLU A 95 22.09 -7.62 -23.95
N GLU A 96 22.56 -6.62 -23.21
CA GLU A 96 23.94 -6.07 -23.28
C GLU A 96 24.97 -7.19 -23.03
N LEU A 97 24.75 -7.99 -21.98
CA LEU A 97 25.64 -9.08 -21.59
C LEU A 97 25.56 -10.26 -22.56
N LEU A 98 24.38 -10.64 -23.04
CA LEU A 98 24.24 -11.72 -24.02
C LEU A 98 24.87 -11.33 -25.37
N SER A 99 24.72 -10.07 -25.79
CA SER A 99 25.38 -9.52 -27.00
C SER A 99 26.90 -9.45 -26.87
N SER A 100 27.42 -9.31 -25.64
CA SER A 100 28.86 -9.26 -25.35
C SER A 100 29.52 -10.65 -25.28
N LYS A 101 28.74 -11.74 -25.33
CA LYS A 101 29.19 -13.11 -25.11
C LYS A 101 29.95 -13.65 -26.33
N LYS A 102 31.29 -13.74 -26.23
CA LYS A 102 32.20 -14.21 -27.31
C LYS A 102 32.00 -15.68 -27.76
N GLN A 103 31.19 -16.47 -27.05
CA GLN A 103 31.02 -17.90 -27.29
C GLN A 103 29.53 -18.23 -27.38
N MET A 104 29.07 -18.54 -28.59
CA MET A 104 27.70 -18.98 -28.86
C MET A 104 27.47 -20.41 -28.33
N SER A 105 26.22 -20.75 -28.02
CA SER A 105 25.85 -22.16 -27.85
C SER A 105 25.88 -22.85 -29.20
N LEU A 106 26.51 -24.03 -29.28
CA LEU A 106 26.46 -24.89 -30.47
C LEU A 106 25.06 -25.52 -30.67
N PHE A 107 24.21 -25.46 -29.64
CA PHE A 107 22.84 -25.96 -29.67
C PHE A 107 21.91 -24.91 -29.02
N SER A 108 21.09 -24.25 -29.82
CA SER A 108 20.00 -23.38 -29.37
C SER A 108 18.78 -23.63 -30.24
N HIS A 109 17.64 -23.95 -29.62
CA HIS A 109 16.40 -24.19 -30.35
C HIS A 109 15.59 -22.90 -30.41
N PRO A 110 15.12 -22.44 -31.59
CA PRO A 110 14.27 -21.25 -31.69
C PRO A 110 13.06 -21.35 -30.75
N LEU A 111 12.88 -20.33 -29.91
CA LEU A 111 11.76 -20.30 -28.98
C LEU A 111 10.46 -20.04 -29.75
N SER A 112 9.43 -20.83 -29.47
CA SER A 112 8.06 -20.54 -29.92
C SER A 112 7.28 -19.78 -28.85
N VAL A 113 6.28 -18.99 -29.27
CA VAL A 113 5.37 -18.32 -28.34
C VAL A 113 4.69 -19.32 -27.41
N GLN A 114 4.27 -20.47 -27.94
CA GLN A 114 3.76 -21.61 -27.19
C GLN A 114 4.74 -22.06 -26.08
N LYS A 115 6.01 -22.31 -26.41
CA LYS A 115 7.03 -22.79 -25.47
C LYS A 115 7.33 -21.78 -24.36
N VAL A 116 7.40 -20.49 -24.69
CA VAL A 116 7.59 -19.41 -23.69
C VAL A 116 6.37 -19.30 -22.76
N PHE A 117 5.16 -19.30 -23.33
CA PHE A 117 3.92 -19.28 -22.56
C PHE A 117 3.78 -20.50 -21.65
N ASP A 118 4.07 -21.71 -22.13
CA ASP A 118 3.95 -22.94 -21.35
C ASP A 118 4.97 -23.00 -20.20
N ASN A 119 6.21 -22.56 -20.42
CA ASN A 119 7.18 -22.45 -19.34
C ASN A 119 6.73 -21.44 -18.28
N PHE A 120 6.24 -20.26 -18.68
CA PHE A 120 5.71 -19.27 -17.73
C PHE A 120 4.41 -19.76 -17.02
N MET A 121 3.51 -20.44 -17.72
CA MET A 121 2.30 -21.06 -17.17
C MET A 121 2.64 -22.16 -16.14
N LYS A 122 3.64 -23.01 -16.46
CA LYS A 122 4.20 -24.01 -15.54
C LYS A 122 4.82 -23.34 -14.32
N MET A 123 5.58 -22.26 -14.50
CA MET A 123 6.15 -21.47 -13.40
C MET A 123 5.04 -20.86 -12.52
N ALA A 124 3.98 -20.29 -13.09
CA ALA A 124 2.86 -19.74 -12.31
C ALA A 124 2.10 -20.81 -11.51
N LYS A 125 1.95 -22.02 -12.07
CA LYS A 125 1.31 -23.17 -11.40
C LYS A 125 2.23 -23.89 -10.40
N THR A 126 3.53 -23.58 -10.36
CA THR A 126 4.49 -24.23 -9.45
C THR A 126 4.53 -23.52 -8.11
N GLY A 127 4.14 -24.23 -7.04
CA GLY A 127 4.20 -23.78 -5.65
C GLY A 127 4.63 -24.89 -4.70
N GLY A 128 4.88 -24.55 -3.43
CA GLY A 128 5.45 -25.46 -2.42
C GLY A 128 6.98 -25.36 -2.32
N ALA A 129 7.59 -26.28 -1.57
CA ALA A 129 9.05 -26.34 -1.40
C ALA A 129 9.76 -26.61 -2.75
N GLY A 130 10.95 -26.04 -2.96
CA GLY A 130 11.71 -26.14 -4.23
C GLY A 130 11.11 -25.37 -5.41
N SER A 131 9.97 -24.68 -5.24
CA SER A 131 9.34 -23.91 -6.31
C SER A 131 10.19 -22.76 -6.84
N GLN A 132 10.98 -22.09 -5.98
CA GLN A 132 11.90 -21.02 -6.41
C GLN A 132 12.97 -21.56 -7.36
N ASP A 133 13.67 -22.63 -7.01
CA ASP A 133 14.68 -23.27 -7.87
C ASP A 133 14.08 -23.74 -9.19
N THR A 134 12.85 -24.26 -9.16
CA THR A 134 12.14 -24.71 -10.37
C THR A 134 11.79 -23.53 -11.28
N LYS A 135 11.40 -22.39 -10.71
CA LYS A 135 11.18 -21.14 -11.46
C LYS A 135 12.49 -20.57 -12.02
N ILE A 136 13.58 -20.57 -11.26
CA ILE A 136 14.89 -20.10 -11.73
C ILE A 136 15.41 -20.99 -12.87
N LYS A 137 15.32 -22.33 -12.72
CA LYS A 137 15.68 -23.27 -13.78
C LYS A 137 14.83 -23.09 -15.04
N GLY A 138 13.52 -22.90 -14.90
CA GLY A 138 12.61 -22.61 -16.02
C GLY A 138 12.91 -21.28 -16.72
N LEU A 139 13.35 -20.25 -15.98
CA LEU A 139 13.82 -19.00 -16.58
C LEU A 139 15.17 -19.19 -17.30
N VAL A 140 16.16 -19.82 -16.68
CA VAL A 140 17.47 -20.11 -17.29
C VAL A 140 17.33 -20.96 -18.56
N GLU A 141 16.40 -21.92 -18.60
CA GLU A 141 16.06 -22.70 -19.80
C GLU A 141 15.65 -21.80 -20.98
N LEU A 142 14.82 -20.78 -20.72
CA LEU A 142 14.42 -19.79 -21.73
C LEU A 142 15.58 -18.86 -22.10
N LEU A 143 16.30 -18.29 -21.12
CA LEU A 143 17.41 -17.36 -21.37
C LEU A 143 18.52 -18.01 -22.21
N ASN A 144 18.81 -19.30 -21.99
CA ASN A 144 19.83 -20.06 -22.75
C ASN A 144 19.46 -20.33 -24.22
N ASN A 145 18.17 -20.28 -24.57
CA ASN A 145 17.67 -20.46 -25.94
C ASN A 145 17.20 -19.14 -26.57
N SER A 146 17.40 -17.99 -25.90
CA SER A 146 17.01 -16.67 -26.37
C SER A 146 18.10 -16.01 -27.22
N ASN A 147 17.72 -15.25 -28.25
CA ASN A 147 18.56 -14.22 -28.82
C ASN A 147 18.52 -12.90 -27.99
N PRO A 148 19.40 -11.91 -28.22
CA PRO A 148 19.45 -10.68 -27.42
C PRO A 148 18.16 -9.84 -27.35
N LYS A 149 17.31 -9.86 -28.39
CA LYS A 149 16.00 -9.18 -28.33
C LYS A 149 15.01 -9.95 -27.47
N GLU A 150 14.98 -11.28 -27.61
CA GLU A 150 14.09 -12.15 -26.84
C GLU A 150 14.44 -12.12 -25.35
N VAL A 151 15.73 -12.15 -25.01
CA VAL A 151 16.22 -12.16 -23.63
C VAL A 151 15.78 -10.89 -22.88
N ARG A 152 15.69 -9.73 -23.56
CA ARG A 152 15.19 -8.47 -23.01
C ARG A 152 13.79 -8.62 -22.40
N TYR A 153 12.87 -9.28 -23.11
CA TYR A 153 11.48 -9.40 -22.70
C TYR A 153 11.22 -10.60 -21.78
N ILE A 154 11.87 -11.75 -22.03
CA ILE A 154 11.83 -12.92 -21.15
C ILE A 154 12.35 -12.58 -19.74
N THR A 155 13.37 -11.72 -19.65
CA THR A 155 13.89 -11.20 -18.37
C THR A 155 12.91 -10.26 -17.67
N ARG A 156 12.27 -9.35 -18.41
CA ARG A 156 11.31 -8.37 -17.85
C ARG A 156 10.00 -8.99 -17.35
N PHE A 157 9.60 -10.14 -17.92
CA PHE A 157 8.29 -10.73 -17.69
C PHE A 157 8.07 -11.22 -16.24
N PRO A 158 8.93 -12.06 -15.62
CA PRO A 158 8.73 -12.53 -14.24
C PRO A 158 8.76 -11.44 -13.16
N ILE A 159 9.35 -10.28 -13.47
CA ILE A 159 9.44 -9.10 -12.59
C ILE A 159 8.13 -8.27 -12.64
N GLY A 160 7.23 -8.54 -13.60
CA GLY A 160 6.06 -7.71 -13.87
C GLY A 160 6.41 -6.35 -14.49
N LYS A 161 7.56 -6.23 -15.17
CA LYS A 161 8.11 -4.95 -15.66
C LYS A 161 8.36 -4.95 -17.18
N LEU A 162 7.40 -5.49 -17.96
CA LEU A 162 7.46 -5.50 -19.44
C LEU A 162 7.60 -4.12 -20.09
N ARG A 163 7.03 -3.07 -19.47
CA ARG A 163 7.18 -1.65 -19.87
C ARG A 163 6.61 -1.28 -21.27
N LEU A 164 5.84 -2.16 -21.92
CA LEU A 164 5.31 -1.97 -23.29
C LEU A 164 4.19 -0.92 -23.44
N GLY A 165 3.62 -0.40 -22.34
CA GLY A 165 2.47 0.53 -22.38
C GLY A 165 1.13 -0.09 -22.83
N VAL A 166 1.12 -1.40 -23.13
CA VAL A 166 -0.08 -2.15 -23.56
C VAL A 166 -0.97 -2.45 -22.35
N GLY A 167 -2.24 -2.07 -22.42
CA GLY A 167 -3.30 -2.47 -21.49
C GLY A 167 -4.56 -2.89 -22.25
N ASP A 168 -5.63 -3.27 -21.53
CA ASP A 168 -6.87 -3.79 -22.11
C ASP A 168 -7.36 -3.01 -23.37
N PRO A 169 -7.50 -1.67 -23.33
CA PRO A 169 -8.04 -0.95 -24.47
C PRO A 169 -7.06 -0.81 -25.64
N THR A 170 -5.75 -1.06 -25.45
CA THR A 170 -4.76 -1.10 -26.54
C THR A 170 -4.85 -2.42 -27.31
N ILE A 171 -5.08 -3.54 -26.60
CA ILE A 171 -5.36 -4.84 -27.22
C ILE A 171 -6.68 -4.78 -28.01
N LEU A 172 -7.74 -4.20 -27.42
CA LEU A 172 -9.04 -4.05 -28.08
C LEU A 172 -8.97 -3.13 -29.32
N ASP A 173 -8.21 -2.04 -29.28
CA ASP A 173 -7.93 -1.21 -30.45
C ASP A 173 -7.24 -2.03 -31.56
N ALA A 174 -6.25 -2.85 -31.19
CA ALA A 174 -5.46 -3.64 -32.14
C ALA A 174 -6.20 -4.85 -32.74
N LEU A 175 -7.08 -5.50 -31.98
CA LEU A 175 -7.94 -6.57 -32.48
C LEU A 175 -8.95 -6.03 -33.51
N SER A 176 -9.48 -4.82 -33.31
CA SER A 176 -10.29 -4.13 -34.32
C SER A 176 -9.47 -3.86 -35.58
N ALA A 177 -8.27 -3.28 -35.44
CA ALA A 177 -7.41 -2.95 -36.58
C ALA A 177 -6.77 -4.18 -37.26
N TYR A 178 -6.88 -5.38 -36.67
CA TYR A 178 -6.54 -6.65 -37.29
C TYR A 178 -7.65 -7.11 -38.24
N GLU A 179 -8.90 -7.09 -37.79
CA GLU A 179 -10.05 -7.65 -38.51
C GLU A 179 -10.59 -6.71 -39.60
N VAL A 180 -10.73 -5.41 -39.29
CA VAL A 180 -11.38 -4.40 -40.15
C VAL A 180 -10.46 -3.26 -40.57
N GLY A 181 -9.19 -3.29 -40.16
CA GLY A 181 -8.18 -2.27 -40.48
C GLY A 181 -8.30 -0.96 -39.68
N ASP A 182 -9.43 -0.71 -39.02
CA ASP A 182 -9.70 0.50 -38.23
C ASP A 182 -10.23 0.20 -36.81
N LYS A 183 -10.84 1.19 -36.16
CA LYS A 183 -11.43 1.07 -34.80
C LYS A 183 -12.95 0.84 -34.80
N SER A 184 -13.61 0.57 -35.92
CA SER A 184 -15.08 0.43 -35.97
C SER A 184 -15.60 -0.77 -35.15
N LEU A 185 -14.84 -1.87 -35.07
CA LEU A 185 -15.18 -3.06 -34.27
C LEU A 185 -14.87 -2.89 -32.76
N ARG A 186 -14.30 -1.74 -32.35
CA ARG A 186 -13.78 -1.51 -31.00
C ARG A 186 -14.84 -1.61 -29.90
N GLU A 187 -16.08 -1.22 -30.16
CA GLU A 187 -17.19 -1.35 -29.19
C GLU A 187 -17.72 -2.79 -29.10
N GLU A 188 -17.77 -3.50 -30.24
CA GLU A 188 -18.18 -4.92 -30.29
C GLU A 188 -17.22 -5.80 -29.48
N LEU A 189 -15.92 -5.54 -29.58
CA LEU A 189 -14.87 -6.21 -28.81
C LEU A 189 -14.89 -5.81 -27.32
N GLU A 190 -15.18 -4.56 -26.98
CA GLU A 190 -15.32 -4.15 -25.57
C GLU A 190 -16.52 -4.79 -24.91
N ARG A 191 -17.65 -4.91 -25.63
CA ARG A 191 -18.81 -5.68 -25.19
C ARG A 191 -18.40 -7.13 -24.91
N ALA A 192 -17.81 -7.82 -25.88
CA ALA A 192 -17.37 -9.21 -25.69
C ALA A 192 -16.44 -9.36 -24.47
N TYR A 193 -15.49 -8.44 -24.30
CA TYR A 193 -14.57 -8.44 -23.15
C TYR A 193 -15.28 -8.17 -21.82
N ASN A 194 -16.16 -7.17 -21.74
CA ASN A 194 -16.89 -6.82 -20.53
C ASN A 194 -17.81 -7.96 -20.06
N LEU A 195 -18.29 -8.81 -20.98
CA LEU A 195 -19.12 -10.00 -20.68
C LEU A 195 -18.34 -11.25 -20.20
N CYS A 196 -16.99 -11.23 -20.22
CA CYS A 196 -16.19 -12.41 -19.83
C CYS A 196 -14.88 -12.12 -19.05
N SER A 197 -14.41 -10.88 -19.03
CA SER A 197 -13.15 -10.41 -18.46
C SER A 197 -11.88 -11.13 -18.96
N ASP A 198 -11.94 -11.73 -20.14
CA ASP A 198 -10.86 -12.51 -20.74
C ASP A 198 -10.58 -12.06 -22.19
N LEU A 199 -9.51 -11.28 -22.39
CA LEU A 199 -9.09 -10.84 -23.73
C LEU A 199 -8.52 -11.97 -24.60
N GLY A 200 -7.97 -13.03 -23.99
CA GLY A 200 -7.49 -14.20 -24.72
C GLY A 200 -8.64 -15.02 -25.30
N LEU A 201 -9.77 -15.11 -24.59
CA LEU A 201 -11.01 -15.66 -25.14
C LEU A 201 -11.59 -14.78 -26.25
N VAL A 202 -11.68 -13.46 -26.06
CA VAL A 202 -12.16 -12.53 -27.11
C VAL A 202 -11.30 -12.63 -28.37
N GLY A 203 -9.97 -12.63 -28.23
CA GLY A 203 -9.04 -12.81 -29.35
C GLY A 203 -9.22 -14.14 -30.07
N ARG A 204 -9.38 -15.25 -29.35
CA ARG A 204 -9.63 -16.56 -29.96
C ARG A 204 -10.96 -16.62 -30.70
N THR A 205 -12.04 -16.06 -30.15
CA THR A 205 -13.34 -16.03 -30.83
C THR A 205 -13.28 -15.18 -32.10
N LEU A 206 -12.60 -14.03 -32.07
CA LEU A 206 -12.36 -13.25 -33.29
C LEU A 206 -11.60 -14.07 -34.34
N PHE A 207 -10.49 -14.71 -33.95
CA PHE A 207 -9.64 -15.50 -34.85
C PHE A 207 -10.26 -16.81 -35.37
N SER A 208 -11.31 -17.33 -34.73
CA SER A 208 -11.94 -18.61 -35.08
C SER A 208 -13.31 -18.44 -35.76
N ASP A 209 -14.08 -17.46 -35.28
CA ASP A 209 -15.50 -17.25 -35.62
C ASP A 209 -15.76 -15.84 -36.23
N GLY A 210 -14.72 -15.00 -36.35
CA GLY A 210 -14.76 -13.66 -36.95
C GLY A 210 -15.61 -12.63 -36.19
N ILE A 211 -15.88 -11.50 -36.86
CA ILE A 211 -16.85 -10.47 -36.42
C ILE A 211 -18.19 -11.10 -35.97
N GLU A 212 -18.68 -12.10 -36.70
CA GLU A 212 -19.95 -12.76 -36.39
C GLU A 212 -19.90 -13.55 -35.08
N GLY A 213 -18.76 -14.15 -34.75
CA GLY A 213 -18.48 -14.72 -33.43
C GLY A 213 -18.50 -13.67 -32.32
N ILE A 214 -17.92 -12.49 -32.56
CA ILE A 214 -17.94 -11.37 -31.60
C ILE A 214 -19.35 -10.79 -31.41
N ARG A 215 -20.17 -10.71 -32.46
CA ARG A 215 -21.60 -10.33 -32.40
C ARG A 215 -22.44 -11.33 -31.61
N LYS A 216 -22.18 -12.61 -31.85
CA LYS A 216 -22.82 -13.75 -31.17
C LYS A 216 -22.14 -14.11 -29.84
N PHE A 217 -21.16 -13.32 -29.39
CA PHE A 217 -20.44 -13.54 -28.14
C PHE A 217 -21.42 -13.37 -26.98
N LYS A 218 -21.69 -14.48 -26.30
CA LYS A 218 -22.58 -14.55 -25.14
C LYS A 218 -21.81 -14.59 -23.85
N ILE A 219 -22.46 -14.13 -22.79
CA ILE A 219 -22.04 -14.38 -21.41
C ILE A 219 -21.81 -15.89 -21.22
N LYS A 220 -20.68 -16.23 -20.59
CA LYS A 220 -20.35 -17.60 -20.19
C LYS A 220 -20.21 -17.66 -18.68
N VAL A 221 -20.90 -18.60 -18.05
CA VAL A 221 -20.79 -18.74 -16.59
C VAL A 221 -19.36 -19.13 -16.19
N PHE A 222 -18.89 -18.57 -15.08
CA PHE A 222 -17.52 -18.65 -14.53
C PHE A 222 -16.45 -17.85 -15.27
N ASN A 223 -16.79 -17.18 -16.36
CA ASN A 223 -16.08 -16.01 -16.86
C ASN A 223 -16.76 -14.75 -16.29
N PRO A 224 -16.15 -14.01 -15.36
CA PRO A 224 -16.83 -12.91 -14.68
C PRO A 224 -17.15 -11.73 -15.59
N VAL A 225 -18.38 -11.21 -15.46
CA VAL A 225 -18.80 -9.96 -16.11
C VAL A 225 -18.19 -8.78 -15.34
N ARG A 226 -17.61 -7.80 -16.04
CA ARG A 226 -17.02 -6.62 -15.39
C ARG A 226 -18.14 -5.79 -14.74
N PRO A 227 -18.09 -5.49 -13.43
CA PRO A 227 -19.19 -4.82 -12.74
C PRO A 227 -19.44 -3.42 -13.28
N ALA A 228 -20.72 -3.04 -13.40
CA ALA A 228 -21.13 -1.68 -13.73
C ALA A 228 -20.67 -0.69 -12.65
N LEU A 229 -20.26 0.51 -13.07
CA LEU A 229 -19.77 1.54 -12.17
C LEU A 229 -20.74 2.73 -12.13
N ALA A 230 -21.22 3.07 -10.94
CA ALA A 230 -22.04 4.25 -10.73
C ALA A 230 -21.22 5.54 -10.81
N GLU A 231 -21.76 6.57 -11.45
CA GLU A 231 -21.28 7.96 -11.36
C GLU A 231 -21.55 8.58 -9.97
N ARG A 232 -21.11 9.81 -9.73
CA ARG A 232 -21.46 10.58 -8.53
C ARG A 232 -22.12 11.89 -8.94
N LEU A 233 -23.22 12.23 -8.27
CA LEU A 233 -23.76 13.59 -8.18
C LEU A 233 -23.85 13.98 -6.68
N PRO A 234 -23.95 15.28 -6.35
CA PRO A 234 -23.84 15.76 -4.97
C PRO A 234 -25.20 15.88 -4.25
N SER A 235 -26.32 15.89 -4.97
CA SER A 235 -27.67 16.19 -4.47
C SER A 235 -28.72 15.22 -5.02
N ALA A 236 -29.92 15.21 -4.43
CA ALA A 236 -31.07 14.47 -4.95
C ALA A 236 -31.64 15.12 -6.22
N GLU A 237 -31.63 16.44 -6.27
CA GLU A 237 -32.15 17.27 -7.36
C GLU A 237 -31.42 16.98 -8.68
N GLU A 238 -30.08 17.01 -8.67
CA GLU A 238 -29.29 16.70 -9.88
C GLU A 238 -29.47 15.25 -10.33
N ILE A 239 -29.73 14.31 -9.42
CA ILE A 239 -30.00 12.90 -9.77
C ILE A 239 -31.34 12.76 -10.49
N ILE A 240 -32.39 13.43 -9.99
CA ILE A 240 -33.72 13.43 -10.64
C ILE A 240 -33.70 14.23 -11.94
N GLU A 241 -32.98 15.35 -12.01
CA GLU A 241 -32.77 16.07 -13.28
C GLU A 241 -32.04 15.18 -14.31
N LYS A 242 -31.05 14.40 -13.87
CA LYS A 242 -30.24 13.57 -14.76
C LYS A 242 -30.91 12.28 -15.23
N LEU A 243 -31.81 11.69 -14.41
CA LEU A 243 -32.42 10.38 -14.65
C LEU A 243 -33.94 10.42 -14.85
N GLY A 244 -34.60 11.51 -14.49
CA GLY A 244 -36.04 11.56 -14.32
C GLY A 244 -36.51 10.54 -13.28
N LYS A 245 -37.45 9.68 -13.69
CA LYS A 245 -38.00 8.61 -12.85
C LYS A 245 -37.01 7.44 -12.73
N CYS A 246 -36.37 7.31 -11.57
CA CYS A 246 -35.34 6.30 -11.31
C CYS A 246 -35.77 5.28 -10.25
N ALA A 247 -35.13 4.10 -10.26
CA ALA A 247 -35.10 3.21 -9.11
C ALA A 247 -33.99 3.66 -8.15
N VAL A 248 -34.28 3.72 -6.86
CA VAL A 248 -33.32 4.10 -5.82
C VAL A 248 -33.18 2.95 -4.84
N GLU A 249 -31.95 2.48 -4.67
CA GLU A 249 -31.61 1.34 -3.81
C GLU A 249 -30.61 1.71 -2.72
N ARG A 250 -30.68 1.00 -1.60
CA ARG A 250 -29.72 1.17 -0.50
C ARG A 250 -28.30 0.86 -0.97
N LYS A 251 -27.35 1.77 -0.71
CA LYS A 251 -25.93 1.50 -0.97
C LYS A 251 -25.26 0.88 0.24
N TYR A 252 -25.56 -0.40 0.44
CA TYR A 252 -25.01 -1.31 1.46
C TYR A 252 -23.56 -1.01 1.89
N ASP A 253 -23.31 -1.03 3.20
CA ASP A 253 -21.99 -0.71 3.78
C ASP A 253 -20.99 -1.84 3.58
N GLY A 254 -20.24 -1.74 2.48
CA GLY A 254 -19.11 -2.59 2.13
C GLY A 254 -17.84 -2.34 2.97
N PHE A 255 -17.95 -1.96 4.24
CA PHE A 255 -16.81 -1.60 5.09
C PHE A 255 -16.50 -2.54 6.26
N ARG A 256 -15.21 -2.45 6.63
CA ARG A 256 -14.52 -3.33 7.56
C ARG A 256 -13.54 -2.52 8.40
N CYS A 257 -13.87 -2.28 9.65
CA CYS A 257 -13.35 -1.20 10.43
C CYS A 257 -12.80 -1.63 11.80
N ILE A 258 -11.59 -1.16 12.11
CA ILE A 258 -11.00 -1.20 13.45
C ILE A 258 -11.35 0.07 14.24
N GLY A 259 -11.57 -0.06 15.55
CA GLY A 259 -11.93 1.07 16.41
C GLY A 259 -10.83 2.14 16.45
N GLY A 260 -11.20 3.42 16.55
CA GLY A 260 -10.28 4.56 16.34
C GLY A 260 -8.99 4.57 17.17
N PHE A 261 -8.98 3.91 18.33
CA PHE A 261 -7.82 3.75 19.22
C PHE A 261 -6.84 2.63 18.83
N THR A 262 -7.11 1.91 17.74
CA THR A 262 -6.32 0.78 17.29
C THR A 262 -4.96 1.24 16.74
N PRO A 263 -3.84 0.69 17.22
CA PRO A 263 -2.50 1.12 16.82
C PRO A 263 -2.10 0.55 15.45
N ILE A 264 -1.63 1.40 14.55
CA ILE A 264 -1.07 1.04 13.23
C ILE A 264 0.42 1.37 13.20
N TYR A 265 1.23 0.47 12.66
CA TYR A 265 2.65 0.73 12.41
C TYR A 265 2.82 1.64 11.18
N VAL A 266 3.25 2.88 11.39
CA VAL A 266 3.48 3.87 10.32
C VAL A 266 4.96 4.24 10.24
N LYS A 267 5.55 4.17 9.04
CA LYS A 267 6.96 4.52 8.84
C LYS A 267 7.19 5.99 9.21
N GLY A 268 8.22 6.25 10.03
CA GLY A 268 8.54 7.60 10.52
C GLY A 268 7.63 8.16 11.61
N LYS A 269 6.50 7.51 11.96
CA LYS A 269 5.60 7.95 13.04
C LYS A 269 5.43 6.94 14.18
N GLY A 270 6.03 5.75 14.06
CA GLY A 270 5.90 4.68 15.05
C GLY A 270 4.49 4.08 15.06
N ILE A 271 4.04 3.64 16.24
CA ILE A 271 2.67 3.18 16.46
C ILE A 271 1.78 4.41 16.68
N ILE A 272 0.89 4.70 15.73
CA ILE A 272 -0.14 5.75 15.88
C ILE A 272 -1.54 5.16 15.81
N SER A 273 -2.53 5.90 16.31
CA SER A 273 -3.92 5.46 16.28
C SER A 273 -4.46 5.46 14.84
N VAL A 274 -5.27 4.49 14.43
CA VAL A 274 -5.87 4.45 13.06
C VAL A 274 -6.64 5.74 12.74
N ARG A 275 -7.31 6.34 13.73
CA ARG A 275 -7.98 7.64 13.60
C ARG A 275 -7.01 8.80 13.28
N ASP A 276 -5.72 8.65 13.58
CA ASP A 276 -4.65 9.65 13.39
C ASP A 276 -3.83 9.39 12.09
N VAL A 277 -3.89 8.17 11.51
CA VAL A 277 -3.28 7.83 10.19
C VAL A 277 -3.84 8.70 9.06
N LYS A 278 -3.02 9.12 8.10
CA LYS A 278 -3.46 9.92 6.94
C LYS A 278 -3.37 9.14 5.62
N VAL A 279 -4.14 9.56 4.61
CA VAL A 279 -3.90 9.12 3.22
C VAL A 279 -2.52 9.61 2.80
N GLY A 280 -1.74 8.74 2.16
CA GLY A 280 -0.33 8.96 1.86
C GLY A 280 0.64 8.44 2.94
N ASP A 281 0.18 8.11 4.15
CA ASP A 281 1.05 7.48 5.15
C ASP A 281 1.48 6.09 4.69
N LEU A 282 2.73 5.71 5.00
CA LEU A 282 3.26 4.38 4.73
C LEU A 282 2.99 3.45 5.93
N VAL A 283 2.11 2.47 5.76
CA VAL A 283 1.73 1.47 6.77
C VAL A 283 2.35 0.12 6.49
N LEU A 284 2.75 -0.61 7.52
CA LEU A 284 3.24 -1.99 7.39
C LEU A 284 2.11 -2.91 6.90
N THR A 285 2.32 -3.70 5.85
CA THR A 285 1.36 -4.75 5.40
C THR A 285 1.80 -6.14 5.86
N HIS A 286 0.96 -7.16 5.67
CA HIS A 286 1.29 -8.54 6.00
C HIS A 286 2.48 -9.12 5.21
N LYS A 287 2.90 -8.46 4.12
CA LYS A 287 4.08 -8.82 3.31
C LYS A 287 5.39 -8.25 3.90
N GLY A 288 5.38 -7.74 5.14
CA GLY A 288 6.56 -7.20 5.84
C GLY A 288 7.07 -5.85 5.33
N ASN A 289 6.42 -5.27 4.32
CA ASN A 289 6.83 -4.03 3.69
C ASN A 289 5.88 -2.88 4.06
N PHE A 290 6.39 -1.65 4.02
CA PHE A 290 5.58 -0.45 4.25
C PHE A 290 5.00 0.06 2.91
N LYS A 291 3.67 0.17 2.81
CA LYS A 291 2.92 0.57 1.61
C LYS A 291 1.99 1.76 1.88
N LYS A 292 1.66 2.49 0.82
CA LYS A 292 0.91 3.75 0.92
C LYS A 292 -0.57 3.51 1.20
N VAL A 293 -1.13 4.20 2.20
CA VAL A 293 -2.57 4.32 2.39
C VAL A 293 -3.15 5.14 1.24
N VAL A 294 -3.94 4.50 0.37
CA VAL A 294 -4.58 5.15 -0.79
C VAL A 294 -5.94 5.76 -0.44
N ALA A 295 -6.65 5.19 0.53
CA ALA A 295 -7.85 5.78 1.12
C ALA A 295 -7.97 5.45 2.61
N LYS A 296 -8.68 6.29 3.36
CA LYS A 296 -9.06 6.05 4.75
C LYS A 296 -10.52 6.38 4.93
N ASN A 297 -11.27 5.42 5.46
CA ASN A 297 -12.71 5.46 5.60
C ASN A 297 -13.07 5.41 7.11
N LYS A 298 -14.21 5.98 7.49
CA LYS A 298 -14.70 6.05 8.88
C LYS A 298 -16.22 5.85 8.90
N ARG A 299 -16.74 5.12 9.89
CA ARG A 299 -18.15 5.17 10.30
C ARG A 299 -18.26 5.12 11.84
N ARG A 300 -19.47 5.20 12.37
CA ARG A 300 -19.77 4.94 13.80
C ARG A 300 -19.92 3.44 14.04
N ILE A 301 -19.96 2.99 15.30
CA ILE A 301 -20.34 1.61 15.62
C ILE A 301 -21.85 1.51 15.40
N ASP A 302 -22.27 0.51 14.64
CA ASP A 302 -23.68 0.36 14.27
C ASP A 302 -24.48 -0.17 15.47
N LYS A 303 -25.79 0.11 15.52
CA LYS A 303 -26.65 -0.41 16.59
C LYS A 303 -26.75 -1.93 16.43
N GLY A 304 -26.53 -2.65 17.54
CA GLY A 304 -26.40 -4.12 17.54
C GLY A 304 -25.00 -4.66 17.20
N GLU A 305 -24.11 -3.87 16.58
CA GLU A 305 -22.77 -4.31 16.17
C GLU A 305 -21.92 -4.72 17.38
N ARG A 306 -21.57 -6.00 17.45
CA ARG A 306 -20.71 -6.58 18.47
C ARG A 306 -19.28 -6.16 18.18
N VAL A 307 -18.57 -5.76 19.23
CA VAL A 307 -17.17 -5.31 19.10
C VAL A 307 -16.28 -6.17 19.96
N PHE A 308 -15.24 -6.73 19.36
CA PHE A 308 -14.26 -7.53 20.06
C PHE A 308 -13.14 -6.64 20.58
N ARG A 309 -12.81 -6.79 21.87
CA ARG A 309 -11.50 -6.35 22.38
C ARG A 309 -10.53 -7.50 22.22
N VAL A 310 -9.42 -7.23 21.54
CA VAL A 310 -8.42 -8.23 21.17
C VAL A 310 -7.05 -7.77 21.64
N GLN A 311 -6.30 -8.66 22.27
CA GLN A 311 -4.93 -8.43 22.69
C GLN A 311 -4.09 -9.67 22.42
N THR A 312 -3.01 -9.48 21.66
CA THR A 312 -1.97 -10.48 21.41
C THR A 312 -0.98 -10.50 22.57
N PHE A 313 -0.26 -11.61 22.77
CA PHE A 313 0.65 -11.77 23.92
C PHE A 313 1.74 -10.67 23.99
N LEU A 314 2.23 -10.21 22.84
CA LEU A 314 3.18 -9.09 22.72
C LEU A 314 2.49 -7.71 22.51
N GLY A 315 1.19 -7.66 22.25
CA GLY A 315 0.50 -6.46 21.78
C GLY A 315 -0.36 -5.73 22.81
N ASN A 316 -0.93 -4.61 22.34
CA ASN A 316 -1.95 -3.83 23.02
C ASN A 316 -3.34 -4.46 22.89
N SER A 317 -4.26 -4.07 23.79
CA SER A 317 -5.68 -4.32 23.55
C SER A 317 -6.23 -3.27 22.59
N PHE A 318 -6.79 -3.69 21.46
CA PHE A 318 -7.49 -2.83 20.52
C PHE A 318 -8.96 -3.25 20.37
N ARG A 319 -9.77 -2.42 19.71
CA ARG A 319 -11.16 -2.75 19.37
C ARG A 319 -11.25 -3.01 17.89
N ILE A 320 -11.95 -4.07 17.53
CA ILE A 320 -12.14 -4.55 16.17
C ILE A 320 -13.57 -5.04 16.11
N THR A 321 -14.38 -4.46 15.23
CA THR A 321 -15.79 -4.83 15.22
C THR A 321 -15.96 -6.18 14.55
N GLU A 322 -17.06 -6.86 14.89
CA GLU A 322 -17.36 -8.20 14.38
C GLU A 322 -17.18 -8.23 12.88
N GLY A 323 -16.51 -9.28 12.40
CA GLY A 323 -16.31 -9.51 10.98
C GLY A 323 -14.88 -9.40 10.48
N HIS A 324 -14.03 -8.62 11.14
CA HIS A 324 -12.75 -8.26 10.54
C HIS A 324 -11.81 -9.49 10.44
N LYS A 325 -11.33 -9.78 9.24
CA LYS A 325 -10.16 -10.66 9.04
C LYS A 325 -8.99 -10.18 9.89
N ILE A 326 -8.25 -11.13 10.43
CA ILE A 326 -6.96 -11.02 11.09
C ILE A 326 -6.10 -12.21 10.58
N LEU A 327 -4.79 -12.06 10.38
CA LEU A 327 -3.97 -13.20 9.91
C LEU A 327 -3.63 -14.09 11.10
N VAL A 328 -3.87 -15.40 11.01
CA VAL A 328 -3.55 -16.37 12.08
C VAL A 328 -3.10 -17.71 11.49
N HIS A 329 -2.37 -18.50 12.26
CA HIS A 329 -1.86 -19.81 11.85
C HIS A 329 -2.77 -20.93 12.37
N VAL A 330 -3.14 -21.87 11.51
CA VAL A 330 -3.93 -23.06 11.88
C VAL A 330 -3.35 -24.29 11.19
N GLY A 331 -3.05 -25.32 11.98
CA GLY A 331 -2.38 -26.53 11.53
C GLY A 331 -0.95 -26.25 11.06
N SER A 332 -0.78 -26.14 9.75
CA SER A 332 0.52 -25.96 9.06
C SER A 332 0.56 -24.78 8.10
N LYS A 333 -0.45 -23.88 8.13
CA LYS A 333 -0.57 -22.77 7.18
C LYS A 333 -1.14 -21.50 7.79
N ASP A 334 -0.90 -20.39 7.09
CA ASP A 334 -1.47 -19.09 7.40
C ASP A 334 -2.75 -18.84 6.60
N GLU A 335 -3.72 -18.20 7.25
CA GLU A 335 -4.94 -17.73 6.60
C GLU A 335 -5.51 -16.51 7.33
N TRP A 336 -6.54 -15.90 6.73
CA TRP A 336 -7.21 -14.74 7.30
C TRP A 336 -8.41 -15.17 8.15
N THR A 337 -8.24 -15.32 9.48
CA THR A 337 -9.35 -15.59 10.42
C THR A 337 -10.16 -14.30 10.61
N PRO A 338 -11.42 -14.25 10.21
CA PRO A 338 -12.48 -13.79 11.10
C PRO A 338 -12.10 -13.43 12.56
N ILE A 339 -12.51 -12.29 13.12
CA ILE A 339 -12.21 -12.03 14.55
C ILE A 339 -13.05 -12.87 15.53
N GLU A 340 -14.35 -13.04 15.31
CA GLU A 340 -15.23 -13.85 16.18
C GLU A 340 -14.96 -15.35 16.06
N ASP A 341 -14.21 -15.77 15.05
CA ASP A 341 -13.83 -17.17 14.87
C ASP A 341 -12.41 -17.50 15.34
N VAL A 342 -11.55 -16.51 15.62
CA VAL A 342 -10.25 -16.81 16.26
C VAL A 342 -10.47 -17.45 17.63
N SER A 343 -9.86 -18.61 17.90
CA SER A 343 -9.82 -19.09 19.28
C SER A 343 -9.19 -18.03 20.19
N LYS A 344 -9.60 -18.01 21.46
CA LYS A 344 -9.11 -17.05 22.48
C LYS A 344 -7.59 -17.14 22.71
N ASP A 345 -6.96 -18.19 22.19
CA ASP A 345 -5.57 -18.56 22.35
C ASP A 345 -4.89 -18.96 21.01
N ALA A 346 -5.42 -18.61 19.84
CA ALA A 346 -4.78 -18.93 18.56
C ALA A 346 -3.48 -18.13 18.34
N GLU A 347 -2.60 -18.60 17.44
CA GLU A 347 -1.41 -17.86 17.01
C GLU A 347 -1.74 -16.88 15.87
N VAL A 348 -1.72 -15.57 16.13
CA VAL A 348 -1.81 -14.57 15.06
C VAL A 348 -0.48 -14.43 14.32
N VAL A 349 -0.54 -14.07 13.05
CA VAL A 349 0.59 -14.03 12.12
C VAL A 349 0.95 -12.57 11.83
N PHE A 350 2.22 -12.23 12.03
CA PHE A 350 2.78 -10.92 11.71
C PHE A 350 4.13 -11.09 11.00
N PRO A 351 4.41 -10.34 9.93
CA PRO A 351 5.69 -10.44 9.24
C PRO A 351 6.83 -9.81 10.05
N ILE A 352 8.04 -10.31 9.85
CA ILE A 352 9.25 -9.59 10.23
C ILE A 352 9.32 -8.30 9.39
N PRO A 353 9.42 -7.11 10.01
CA PRO A 353 9.26 -5.85 9.31
C PRO A 353 10.56 -5.43 8.60
N ASN A 354 10.46 -5.12 7.32
CA ASN A 354 11.57 -4.60 6.52
C ASN A 354 11.83 -3.11 6.85
N ILE A 355 12.64 -2.88 7.88
CA ILE A 355 13.06 -1.55 8.37
C ILE A 355 14.51 -1.19 8.04
N SER A 356 15.23 -2.06 7.34
CA SER A 356 16.66 -1.89 7.02
C SER A 356 16.85 -0.72 6.06
N GLU A 357 17.81 0.17 6.33
CA GLU A 357 18.29 1.14 5.34
C GLU A 357 19.60 0.69 4.66
N ASN A 358 20.16 -0.43 5.14
CA ASN A 358 21.40 -1.05 4.68
C ASN A 358 22.62 -0.11 4.79
N ARG A 359 22.62 0.77 5.80
CA ARG A 359 23.75 1.63 6.13
C ARG A 359 24.90 0.80 6.72
N ALA A 360 26.13 1.06 6.29
CA ALA A 360 27.31 0.56 6.97
C ALA A 360 27.53 1.37 8.26
N ILE A 361 27.35 0.74 9.42
CA ILE A 361 27.69 1.35 10.71
C ILE A 361 29.21 1.25 10.92
N PRO A 362 29.93 2.36 11.15
CA PRO A 362 31.39 2.34 11.29
C PRO A 362 31.80 1.73 12.64
N ARG A 363 33.08 1.33 12.76
CA ARG A 363 33.64 0.79 14.02
C ARG A 363 33.98 1.87 15.06
N GLU A 364 34.18 3.10 14.58
CA GLU A 364 34.41 4.29 15.39
C GLU A 364 33.61 5.45 14.79
N MET A 365 33.26 6.43 15.62
CA MET A 365 32.75 7.72 15.17
C MET A 365 33.69 8.83 15.63
N GLU A 366 33.88 9.83 14.78
CA GLU A 366 34.54 11.08 15.13
C GLU A 366 33.48 12.15 15.37
N LEU A 367 33.59 12.83 16.51
CA LEU A 367 32.77 13.96 16.91
C LEU A 367 33.64 15.22 16.91
N ILE A 368 33.04 16.35 16.54
CA ILE A 368 33.69 17.67 16.51
C ILE A 368 32.70 18.66 17.11
N ASP A 369 33.16 19.53 18.01
CA ASP A 369 32.35 20.63 18.56
C ASP A 369 32.57 21.96 17.81
N GLY A 370 31.83 22.99 18.19
CA GLY A 370 31.94 24.34 17.61
C GLY A 370 33.27 25.05 17.85
N ALA A 371 34.16 24.53 18.70
CA ALA A 371 35.52 25.01 18.89
C ALA A 371 36.56 24.20 18.08
N GLY A 372 36.12 23.18 17.34
CA GLY A 372 36.98 22.31 16.54
C GLY A 372 37.67 21.19 17.32
N TYR A 373 37.33 20.98 18.59
CA TYR A 373 37.88 19.87 19.38
C TYR A 373 37.34 18.53 18.84
N ARG A 374 38.25 17.63 18.50
CA ARG A 374 37.97 16.33 17.87
C ARG A 374 38.05 15.20 18.89
N LYS A 375 37.04 14.33 18.88
CA LYS A 375 36.95 13.16 19.77
C LYS A 375 36.55 11.92 18.99
N LYS A 376 37.25 10.80 19.23
CA LYS A 376 36.87 9.48 18.69
C LYS A 376 36.23 8.61 19.76
N ILE A 377 35.14 7.92 19.40
CA ILE A 377 34.43 6.96 20.26
C ILE A 377 34.24 5.64 19.51
N LYS A 378 34.51 4.51 20.16
CA LYS A 378 34.39 3.16 19.57
C LYS A 378 32.94 2.69 19.64
N LEU A 379 32.37 2.24 18.52
CA LEU A 379 30.99 1.75 18.44
C LEU A 379 30.92 0.25 18.73
N ASN A 380 31.30 -0.13 19.96
CA ASN A 380 31.38 -1.51 20.43
C ASN A 380 30.27 -1.87 21.44
N LYS A 381 30.26 -3.13 21.91
CA LYS A 381 29.28 -3.67 22.87
C LYS A 381 29.08 -2.79 24.11
N LYS A 382 30.17 -2.43 24.81
CA LYS A 382 30.13 -1.56 26.00
C LYS A 382 29.51 -0.20 25.68
N PHE A 383 29.86 0.41 24.53
CA PHE A 383 29.24 1.66 24.08
C PHE A 383 27.72 1.50 23.85
N TYR A 384 27.26 0.42 23.22
CA TYR A 384 25.82 0.21 23.02
C TYR A 384 25.08 -0.08 24.34
N ARG A 385 25.72 -0.75 25.31
CA ARG A 385 25.20 -0.92 26.68
C ARG A 385 25.10 0.42 27.43
N PHE A 386 26.13 1.27 27.36
CA PHE A 386 26.06 2.67 27.81
C PHE A 386 24.90 3.44 27.14
N MET A 387 24.71 3.30 25.83
CA MET A 387 23.58 3.95 25.14
C MET A 387 22.22 3.43 25.63
N GLY A 388 22.11 2.16 26.02
CA GLY A 388 20.93 1.59 26.65
C GLY A 388 20.62 2.22 27.99
N PHE A 389 21.62 2.23 28.89
CA PHE A 389 21.47 2.81 30.23
C PHE A 389 21.22 4.33 30.16
N TRP A 390 21.91 5.04 29.28
CA TRP A 390 21.67 6.46 29.06
C TRP A 390 20.26 6.73 28.49
N ILE A 391 19.68 5.79 27.72
CA ILE A 391 18.29 5.88 27.26
C ILE A 391 17.28 5.69 28.41
N GLY A 392 17.60 4.91 29.46
CA GLY A 392 16.85 4.86 30.71
C GLY A 392 17.07 6.11 31.58
N ASP A 393 18.02 6.06 32.50
CA ASP A 393 18.26 7.09 33.54
C ASP A 393 19.34 8.13 33.19
N GLY A 394 19.91 8.06 31.99
CA GLY A 394 20.82 9.10 31.51
C GLY A 394 20.15 10.45 31.29
N TYR A 395 20.90 11.53 31.52
CA TYR A 395 20.47 12.89 31.27
C TYR A 395 21.55 13.72 30.56
N THR A 396 21.10 14.81 29.94
CA THR A 396 21.92 15.94 29.53
C THR A 396 21.20 17.21 29.96
N ASN A 397 21.89 18.12 30.64
CA ASN A 397 21.27 19.33 31.19
C ASN A 397 21.33 20.51 30.22
N ASP A 398 20.27 21.33 30.28
CA ASP A 398 20.19 22.64 29.62
C ASP A 398 19.97 23.77 30.64
N TYR A 399 19.63 23.46 31.90
CA TYR A 399 19.59 24.42 33.00
C TYR A 399 21.01 24.89 33.41
N HIS A 400 21.15 26.18 33.72
CA HIS A 400 22.36 26.85 34.20
C HIS A 400 23.61 26.70 33.33
N ASN A 401 23.45 26.56 32.01
CA ASN A 401 24.56 26.56 31.04
C ASN A 401 25.63 25.48 31.29
N THR A 402 25.27 24.40 32.01
CA THR A 402 26.23 23.34 32.36
C THR A 402 26.27 22.28 31.26
N GLU A 403 27.44 22.07 30.64
CA GLU A 403 27.70 21.09 29.58
C GLU A 403 27.72 19.62 30.08
N ARG A 404 26.83 19.29 31.02
CA ARG A 404 26.84 18.04 31.76
C ARG A 404 26.06 16.94 31.04
N ILE A 405 26.73 15.82 30.85
CA ILE A 405 26.13 14.51 30.65
C ILE A 405 26.17 13.80 32.01
N GLY A 406 25.16 13.01 32.33
CA GLY A 406 25.17 12.21 33.56
C GLY A 406 24.26 11.00 33.53
N LEU A 407 24.43 10.15 34.53
CA LEU A 407 23.65 8.95 34.83
C LEU A 407 23.17 9.03 36.29
N ILE A 408 22.10 8.30 36.61
CA ILE A 408 21.52 8.21 37.95
C ILE A 408 21.42 6.74 38.35
N PHE A 409 21.75 6.42 39.60
CA PHE A 409 21.69 5.08 40.18
C PHE A 409 21.10 5.15 41.60
N ASN A 410 20.45 4.10 42.07
CA ASN A 410 20.03 3.97 43.46
C ASN A 410 21.24 3.62 44.35
N GLN A 411 21.48 4.43 45.39
CA GLN A 411 22.62 4.27 46.30
C GLN A 411 22.63 2.91 47.03
N LYS A 412 21.46 2.29 47.23
CA LYS A 412 21.33 1.04 48.01
C LYS A 412 21.39 -0.24 47.17
N THR A 413 21.08 -0.17 45.88
CA THR A 413 20.91 -1.36 45.01
C THR A 413 21.82 -1.40 43.80
N GLU A 414 22.40 -0.26 43.39
CA GLU A 414 23.12 -0.12 42.11
C GLU A 414 24.54 0.47 42.29
N ARG A 415 25.20 0.25 43.44
CA ARG A 415 26.59 0.71 43.66
C ARG A 415 27.57 0.08 42.65
N ASP A 416 27.56 -1.24 42.56
CA ASP A 416 28.48 -1.98 41.69
C ASP A 416 28.19 -1.67 40.20
N LEU A 417 26.92 -1.42 39.88
CA LEU A 417 26.46 -0.99 38.55
C LEU A 417 26.94 0.42 38.23
N CYS A 418 26.87 1.35 39.19
CA CYS A 418 27.40 2.70 39.08
C CYS A 418 28.90 2.68 38.78
N ASP A 419 29.70 1.90 39.52
CA ASP A 419 31.14 1.81 39.27
C ASP A 419 31.48 1.06 37.96
N PHE A 420 30.71 0.05 37.54
CA PHE A 420 30.82 -0.56 36.20
C PHE A 420 30.58 0.46 35.06
N TYR A 421 29.55 1.30 35.18
CA TYR A 421 29.32 2.35 34.17
C TYR A 421 30.37 3.46 34.19
N LYS A 422 30.99 3.72 35.36
CA LYS A 422 32.13 4.63 35.53
C LYS A 422 33.37 4.14 34.77
N GLU A 423 33.64 2.83 34.78
CA GLU A 423 34.68 2.20 33.93
C GLU A 423 34.36 2.36 32.44
N ILE A 424 33.12 2.14 31.99
CA ILE A 424 32.75 2.33 30.57
C ILE A 424 32.94 3.81 30.14
N ILE A 425 32.60 4.76 31.00
CA ILE A 425 32.79 6.20 30.74
C ILE A 425 34.29 6.58 30.71
N SER A 426 35.13 5.94 31.55
CA SER A 426 36.59 6.04 31.45
C SER A 426 37.11 5.50 30.12
N ASP A 427 36.85 4.23 29.83
CA ASP A 427 37.64 3.46 28.86
C ASP A 427 37.15 3.61 27.42
N GLU A 428 35.83 3.66 27.21
CA GLU A 428 35.21 3.67 25.88
C GLU A 428 34.85 5.09 25.42
N LEU A 429 34.62 5.99 26.38
CA LEU A 429 34.38 7.42 26.13
C LEU A 429 35.60 8.30 26.44
N GLY A 430 36.68 7.78 27.03
CA GLY A 430 37.92 8.54 27.28
C GLY A 430 37.78 9.67 28.30
N ILE A 431 36.87 9.54 29.29
CA ILE A 431 36.59 10.61 30.26
C ILE A 431 37.40 10.40 31.54
N THR A 432 38.45 11.21 31.71
CA THR A 432 39.34 11.17 32.89
C THR A 432 38.81 11.93 34.12
N ARG A 433 37.69 12.67 33.99
CA ARG A 433 37.12 13.50 35.07
C ARG A 433 35.61 13.25 35.21
N ILE A 434 35.26 12.16 35.89
CA ILE A 434 33.89 11.83 36.29
C ILE A 434 33.66 12.36 37.70
N SER A 435 32.62 13.17 37.89
CA SER A 435 32.15 13.60 39.22
C SER A 435 31.08 12.65 39.74
N GLU A 436 31.06 12.42 41.05
CA GLU A 436 30.06 11.62 41.75
C GLU A 436 29.43 12.48 42.85
N ASN A 437 28.11 12.46 42.97
CA ASN A 437 27.37 13.19 44.01
C ASN A 437 26.23 12.30 44.54
N ILE A 438 26.02 12.28 45.86
CA ILE A 438 24.98 11.47 46.50
C ILE A 438 23.91 12.41 47.07
N HIS A 439 22.67 12.27 46.59
CA HIS A 439 21.56 13.10 47.02
C HIS A 439 20.26 12.29 47.06
N ASN A 440 19.50 12.43 48.16
CA ASN A 440 18.20 11.75 48.40
C ASN A 440 18.18 10.23 48.16
N GLY A 441 19.30 9.54 48.39
CA GLY A 441 19.43 8.09 48.18
C GLY A 441 19.75 7.68 46.73
N ALA A 442 20.06 8.63 45.84
CA ALA A 442 20.58 8.36 44.50
C ALA A 442 22.03 8.83 44.35
N ILE A 443 22.81 8.09 43.56
CA ILE A 443 24.15 8.44 43.10
C ILE A 443 24.00 9.07 41.71
N TYR A 444 24.53 10.28 41.56
CA TYR A 444 24.60 11.01 40.30
C TYR A 444 26.05 10.99 39.80
N LEU A 445 26.31 10.21 38.74
CA LEU A 445 27.54 10.38 37.96
C LEU A 445 27.33 11.50 36.93
N TYR A 446 28.28 12.42 36.82
CA TYR A 446 28.26 13.41 35.75
C TYR A 446 29.66 13.86 35.31
N TRP A 447 29.78 14.23 34.05
CA TRP A 447 31.02 14.75 33.45
C TRP A 447 30.69 15.84 32.42
N ARG A 448 31.72 16.49 31.87
CA ARG A 448 31.57 17.41 30.73
C ARG A 448 32.20 16.80 29.50
N ASP A 449 31.51 16.90 28.38
CA ASP A 449 31.94 16.39 27.07
C ASP A 449 31.09 17.06 25.97
N PRO A 450 31.39 18.31 25.58
CA PRO A 450 30.57 19.09 24.67
C PRO A 450 30.19 18.38 23.34
N PRO A 451 31.14 17.78 22.57
CA PRO A 451 30.79 17.13 21.32
C PRO A 451 29.88 15.91 21.52
N PHE A 452 30.04 15.15 22.61
CA PHE A 452 29.16 14.02 22.91
C PHE A 452 27.80 14.49 23.48
N LYS A 453 27.74 15.59 24.23
CA LYS A 453 26.48 16.19 24.71
C LYS A 453 25.63 16.67 23.54
N GLU A 454 26.23 17.31 22.54
CA GLU A 454 25.54 17.65 21.29
C GLU A 454 25.12 16.38 20.55
N TRP A 455 26.05 15.45 20.28
CA TRP A 455 25.76 14.25 19.50
C TRP A 455 24.64 13.39 20.08
N LEU A 456 24.65 13.14 21.40
CA LEU A 456 23.59 12.43 22.12
C LEU A 456 22.24 13.14 21.95
N SER A 457 22.22 14.45 22.19
CA SER A 457 20.98 15.23 22.16
C SER A 457 20.43 15.37 20.74
N LYS A 458 21.30 15.37 19.72
CA LYS A 458 20.96 15.47 18.29
C LYS A 458 20.49 14.14 17.67
N ASN A 459 20.99 13.00 18.16
CA ASN A 459 20.62 11.66 17.65
C ASN A 459 19.54 10.96 18.48
N PHE A 460 19.47 11.22 19.78
CA PHE A 460 18.64 10.45 20.73
C PHE A 460 17.60 11.30 21.48
N ARG A 461 17.33 12.54 21.05
CA ARG A 461 16.16 13.34 21.48
C ARG A 461 15.38 13.93 20.29
N ARG A 462 14.12 14.34 20.51
CA ARG A 462 13.30 15.11 19.54
C ARG A 462 13.45 16.60 19.86
N GLU A 463 14.03 17.42 19.00
CA GLU A 463 14.11 18.88 19.25
C GLU A 463 14.57 19.22 20.70
N TRP A 464 15.59 18.49 21.18
CA TRP A 464 16.12 18.53 22.56
C TRP A 464 15.18 18.06 23.70
N LYS A 465 13.91 17.69 23.41
CA LYS A 465 12.86 17.25 24.35
C LYS A 465 12.52 15.75 24.16
N GLY A 466 12.55 14.96 25.25
CA GLY A 466 12.18 13.54 25.22
C GLY A 466 13.19 12.64 24.49
N LYS A 467 13.14 11.32 24.69
CA LYS A 467 14.15 10.36 24.17
C LYS A 467 13.67 9.59 22.92
N MET A 468 14.59 9.26 22.01
CA MET A 468 14.32 8.49 20.80
C MET A 468 15.47 7.56 20.41
N LEU A 469 15.24 6.71 19.41
CA LEU A 469 16.30 6.03 18.64
C LEU A 469 16.32 6.58 17.20
N PRO A 470 17.48 6.91 16.63
CA PRO A 470 17.60 7.41 15.26
C PRO A 470 17.44 6.28 14.24
N ALA A 471 17.00 6.60 13.01
CA ALA A 471 16.69 5.60 11.99
C ALA A 471 17.85 4.63 11.67
N TRP A 472 19.10 5.12 11.71
CA TRP A 472 20.30 4.29 11.49
C TRP A 472 20.49 3.18 12.54
N PHE A 473 19.86 3.31 13.72
CA PHE A 473 19.93 2.30 14.78
C PHE A 473 19.29 0.97 14.39
N ALA A 474 18.49 0.92 13.31
CA ALA A 474 18.01 -0.34 12.74
C ALA A 474 19.10 -1.19 12.06
N ASP A 475 20.25 -0.61 11.70
CA ASP A 475 21.30 -1.27 10.92
C ASP A 475 22.55 -1.65 11.74
N ILE A 476 22.49 -1.51 13.08
CA ILE A 476 23.54 -2.04 13.99
C ILE A 476 23.54 -3.58 13.99
N SER A 477 24.56 -4.21 14.60
CA SER A 477 24.56 -5.68 14.73
C SER A 477 23.55 -6.16 15.77
N ARG A 478 23.12 -7.43 15.66
CA ARG A 478 22.21 -8.06 16.62
C ARG A 478 22.79 -8.07 18.03
N GLU A 479 24.10 -8.25 18.15
CA GLU A 479 24.85 -8.28 19.40
C GLU A 479 24.84 -6.89 20.02
N ASN A 480 25.16 -5.84 19.25
CA ASN A 480 25.11 -4.45 19.71
C ASN A 480 23.68 -4.05 20.15
N PHE A 481 22.64 -4.53 19.46
CA PHE A 481 21.26 -4.30 19.87
C PHE A 481 20.86 -5.05 21.16
N LEU A 482 21.39 -6.25 21.39
CA LEU A 482 21.20 -6.98 22.64
C LEU A 482 21.87 -6.27 23.83
N GLU A 483 23.11 -5.80 23.67
CA GLU A 483 23.82 -5.03 24.70
C GLU A 483 23.09 -3.71 25.02
N PHE A 484 22.50 -3.06 24.01
CA PHE A 484 21.61 -1.90 24.20
C PHE A 484 20.35 -2.23 24.99
N LEU A 485 19.69 -3.36 24.71
CA LEU A 485 18.53 -3.79 25.49
C LEU A 485 18.92 -4.16 26.93
N GLU A 486 20.10 -4.74 27.15
CA GLU A 486 20.63 -5.06 28.47
C GLU A 486 20.84 -3.78 29.29
N GLY A 487 21.59 -2.79 28.75
CA GLY A 487 21.81 -1.52 29.44
C GLY A 487 20.52 -0.75 29.74
N TRP A 488 19.52 -0.83 28.87
CA TRP A 488 18.21 -0.21 29.13
C TRP A 488 17.37 -1.00 30.16
N MET A 489 17.59 -2.31 30.29
CA MET A 489 17.03 -3.14 31.37
C MET A 489 17.73 -2.87 32.71
N GLU A 490 19.01 -2.53 32.70
CA GLU A 490 19.76 -2.13 33.89
C GLU A 490 19.30 -0.79 34.49
N ALA A 491 18.59 0.04 33.71
CA ALA A 491 18.03 1.33 34.14
C ALA A 491 16.50 1.30 34.34
N ASP A 492 15.73 1.30 33.24
CA ASP A 492 14.24 1.36 33.25
C ASP A 492 13.56 -0.01 33.56
N GLY A 493 14.36 -1.05 33.86
CA GLY A 493 13.94 -2.44 33.86
C GLY A 493 13.48 -2.98 35.22
N HIS A 494 12.48 -3.86 35.18
CA HIS A 494 12.10 -4.69 36.33
C HIS A 494 11.56 -6.06 35.88
N GLU A 495 11.81 -7.07 36.69
CA GLU A 495 11.15 -8.38 36.55
C GLU A 495 9.74 -8.31 37.16
N ASP A 496 8.72 -8.86 36.47
CA ASP A 496 7.38 -9.01 37.05
C ASP A 496 7.20 -10.36 37.76
N SER A 497 6.14 -10.49 38.55
CA SER A 497 5.86 -11.67 39.39
C SER A 497 5.58 -12.98 38.63
N ILE A 498 5.67 -12.98 37.30
CA ILE A 498 5.65 -14.19 36.47
C ILE A 498 6.91 -14.32 35.59
N GLY A 499 7.99 -13.65 35.98
CA GLY A 499 9.32 -13.81 35.41
C GLY A 499 9.52 -13.19 34.03
N ARG A 500 8.83 -12.09 33.69
CA ARG A 500 9.14 -11.33 32.46
C ARG A 500 9.99 -10.12 32.78
N ALA A 501 10.98 -9.83 31.93
CA ALA A 501 11.76 -8.62 32.01
C ALA A 501 10.99 -7.49 31.28
N ASN A 502 10.80 -6.35 31.95
CA ASN A 502 9.96 -5.27 31.46
C ASN A 502 10.66 -3.91 31.61
N ILE A 503 10.77 -3.15 30.52
CA ILE A 503 11.28 -1.77 30.50
C ILE A 503 10.09 -0.81 30.40
N VAL A 504 10.07 0.31 31.13
CA VAL A 504 8.93 1.26 31.14
C VAL A 504 9.36 2.68 30.76
N THR A 505 9.01 3.10 29.54
CA THR A 505 9.27 4.47 29.08
C THR A 505 7.99 5.29 28.87
N LYS A 506 8.11 6.62 28.81
CA LYS A 506 7.06 7.54 28.36
C LYS A 506 7.03 7.68 26.83
N GLU A 507 8.11 7.27 26.16
CA GLU A 507 8.38 7.56 24.75
C GLU A 507 7.82 6.51 23.80
N ARG A 508 6.74 6.88 23.09
CA ARG A 508 6.00 5.99 22.17
C ARG A 508 6.86 5.39 21.06
N ASP A 509 7.63 6.24 20.38
CA ASP A 509 8.33 5.83 19.15
C ASP A 509 9.66 5.16 19.47
N LEU A 510 10.30 5.53 20.58
CA LEU A 510 11.42 4.79 21.18
C LEU A 510 11.02 3.33 21.43
N ALA A 511 9.92 3.11 22.17
CA ALA A 511 9.42 1.77 22.43
C ALA A 511 9.01 1.02 21.15
N THR A 512 8.35 1.71 20.21
CA THR A 512 7.95 1.12 18.92
C THR A 512 9.15 0.71 18.06
N PHE A 513 10.16 1.57 17.94
CA PHE A 513 11.28 1.32 17.04
C PHE A 513 12.20 0.24 17.61
N ALA A 514 12.42 0.23 18.93
CA ALA A 514 13.05 -0.90 19.62
C ALA A 514 12.30 -2.23 19.36
N GLN A 515 10.96 -2.24 19.34
CA GLN A 515 10.19 -3.42 18.93
C GLN A 515 10.46 -3.84 17.49
N LEU A 516 10.41 -2.91 16.52
CA LEU A 516 10.63 -3.25 15.11
C LEU A 516 12.05 -3.78 14.86
N ILE A 517 13.06 -3.24 15.56
CA ILE A 517 14.45 -3.71 15.51
C ILE A 517 14.62 -5.08 16.16
N ALA A 518 14.01 -5.32 17.33
CA ALA A 518 13.98 -6.65 17.94
C ALA A 518 13.39 -7.69 16.99
N LEU A 519 12.26 -7.38 16.34
CA LEU A 519 11.62 -8.30 15.39
C LEU A 519 12.47 -8.52 14.12
N LYS A 520 13.21 -7.50 13.62
CA LYS A 520 14.25 -7.68 12.57
C LYS A 520 15.29 -8.73 12.98
N PHE A 521 15.72 -8.74 14.25
CA PHE A 521 16.70 -9.70 14.78
C PHE A 521 16.12 -11.00 15.34
N LYS A 522 14.85 -11.32 15.04
CA LYS A 522 14.10 -12.48 15.56
C LYS A 522 14.08 -12.55 17.11
N ILE A 523 14.06 -11.39 17.76
CA ILE A 523 13.90 -11.24 19.21
C ILE A 523 12.41 -10.95 19.50
N PRO A 524 11.69 -11.80 20.25
CA PRO A 524 10.25 -11.62 20.50
C PRO A 524 9.99 -10.49 21.51
N LEU A 525 9.80 -9.26 21.05
CA LEU A 525 9.60 -8.08 21.90
C LEU A 525 8.18 -7.51 21.75
N GLY A 526 7.50 -7.23 22.87
CA GLY A 526 6.15 -6.66 22.90
C GLY A 526 6.07 -5.25 23.48
N VAL A 527 5.14 -4.42 23.01
CA VAL A 527 4.93 -3.04 23.49
C VAL A 527 3.50 -2.85 23.97
N LYS A 528 3.34 -2.50 25.25
CA LYS A 528 2.04 -2.35 25.93
C LYS A 528 1.89 -0.95 26.50
N LYS A 529 0.97 -0.18 25.93
CA LYS A 529 0.54 1.14 26.36
C LYS A 529 -0.35 1.02 27.60
N PHE A 530 -0.03 1.76 28.64
CA PHE A 530 -0.86 1.89 29.85
C PHE A 530 -0.90 3.36 30.32
N ARG A 531 -1.72 3.65 31.34
CA ARG A 531 -1.73 4.95 32.03
C ARG A 531 -1.46 4.75 33.50
N ALA A 532 -0.71 5.66 34.08
CA ALA A 532 -0.38 5.75 35.51
C ALA A 532 -0.16 7.22 35.86
N LEU A 533 -0.55 7.65 37.06
CA LEU A 533 -0.35 9.03 37.55
C LEU A 533 -0.79 10.11 36.52
N GLY A 534 -1.96 9.90 35.91
CA GLY A 534 -2.51 10.73 34.81
C GLY A 534 -1.81 10.59 33.45
N LYS A 535 -0.51 10.26 33.42
CA LYS A 535 0.34 10.19 32.22
C LYS A 535 0.19 8.87 31.46
N THR A 536 0.74 8.80 30.26
CA THR A 536 0.76 7.60 29.40
C THR A 536 2.16 7.02 29.35
N TYR A 537 2.26 5.70 29.40
CA TYR A 537 3.52 4.95 29.42
C TYR A 537 3.46 3.77 28.45
N PHE A 538 4.62 3.30 28.03
CA PHE A 538 4.83 2.17 27.13
C PHE A 538 5.77 1.19 27.82
N LYS A 539 5.22 0.03 28.21
CA LYS A 539 5.97 -1.09 28.75
C LYS A 539 6.45 -1.97 27.59
N ILE A 540 7.76 -2.00 27.37
CA ILE A 540 8.42 -3.07 26.62
C ILE A 540 8.34 -4.33 27.48
N VAL A 541 8.03 -5.46 26.84
CA VAL A 541 7.91 -6.77 27.48
C VAL A 541 8.81 -7.74 26.71
N VAL A 542 9.84 -8.24 27.38
CA VAL A 542 10.70 -9.32 26.90
C VAL A 542 10.27 -10.62 27.62
N PRO A 543 9.72 -11.60 26.90
CA PRO A 543 9.24 -12.84 27.51
C PRO A 543 10.39 -13.83 27.73
N LYS A 544 10.62 -14.28 28.96
CA LYS A 544 11.58 -15.37 29.25
C LYS A 544 11.17 -16.75 28.69
N THR A 545 10.04 -16.86 27.96
CA THR A 545 9.65 -18.13 27.31
C THR A 545 9.04 -17.90 25.92
N ASN A 546 9.42 -18.74 24.97
CA ASN A 546 8.87 -18.76 23.61
C ASN A 546 7.55 -19.56 23.50
N ARG A 547 6.99 -20.05 24.63
CA ARG A 547 5.75 -20.87 24.67
C ARG A 547 4.48 -20.17 24.15
N ARG A 548 4.56 -18.87 23.84
CA ARG A 548 3.46 -18.05 23.28
C ARG A 548 3.92 -17.15 22.12
N VAL A 549 5.17 -17.28 21.69
CA VAL A 549 5.74 -16.59 20.53
C VAL A 549 6.79 -17.47 19.89
N ARG A 550 6.58 -17.89 18.64
CA ARG A 550 7.60 -18.51 17.80
C ARG A 550 7.87 -17.64 16.57
N ILE A 551 9.08 -17.74 16.03
CA ILE A 551 9.52 -16.97 14.87
C ILE A 551 10.13 -17.96 13.89
N ASP A 552 9.63 -17.94 12.66
CA ASP A 552 9.96 -18.90 11.60
C ASP A 552 10.15 -18.13 10.29
N ASP A 553 11.19 -18.43 9.52
CA ASP A 553 11.63 -17.64 8.36
C ASP A 553 11.49 -16.11 8.53
N ASN A 554 10.47 -15.51 7.91
CA ASN A 554 10.18 -14.07 7.94
C ASN A 554 8.86 -13.75 8.67
N ILE A 555 8.40 -14.63 9.56
CA ILE A 555 7.09 -14.58 10.21
C ILE A 555 7.22 -14.75 11.73
N VAL A 556 6.44 -13.95 12.45
CA VAL A 556 6.31 -13.92 13.91
C VAL A 556 4.90 -14.38 14.27
N TYR A 557 4.80 -15.54 14.91
CA TYR A 557 3.55 -16.11 15.39
C TYR A 557 3.36 -15.72 16.84
N VAL A 558 2.27 -15.02 17.16
CA VAL A 558 2.01 -14.46 18.50
C VAL A 558 0.68 -14.98 19.01
N ARG A 559 0.68 -15.71 20.13
CA ARG A 559 -0.55 -16.25 20.70
C ARG A 559 -1.48 -15.11 21.19
N ILE A 560 -2.79 -15.23 20.98
CA ILE A 560 -3.76 -14.33 21.62
C ILE A 560 -3.68 -14.51 23.15
N LEU A 561 -3.79 -13.38 23.86
CA LEU A 561 -3.78 -13.31 25.32
C LEU A 561 -5.18 -12.97 25.87
N ARG A 562 -5.98 -12.20 25.13
CA ARG A 562 -7.36 -11.88 25.48
C ARG A 562 -8.19 -11.59 24.22
N LYS A 563 -9.33 -12.27 24.09
CA LYS A 563 -10.41 -11.95 23.16
C LYS A 563 -11.72 -11.94 23.94
N GLU A 564 -12.45 -10.84 23.92
CA GLU A 564 -13.72 -10.66 24.62
C GLU A 564 -14.71 -9.83 23.79
N VAL A 565 -16.00 -10.13 23.89
CA VAL A 565 -17.07 -9.25 23.39
C VAL A 565 -17.23 -8.06 24.34
N VAL A 566 -17.22 -6.84 23.81
CA VAL A 566 -17.57 -5.63 24.56
C VAL A 566 -19.08 -5.63 24.78
N LYS A 567 -19.53 -5.93 26.01
CA LYS A 567 -20.95 -6.13 26.35
C LYS A 567 -21.91 -5.00 25.94
N ARG A 568 -21.43 -3.75 25.89
CA ARG A 568 -22.14 -2.57 25.38
C ARG A 568 -21.10 -1.63 24.74
N PRO A 569 -20.86 -1.69 23.42
CA PRO A 569 -20.08 -0.68 22.74
C PRO A 569 -20.88 0.63 22.67
N ASP A 570 -20.22 1.78 22.75
CA ASP A 570 -20.88 3.08 22.57
C ASP A 570 -21.02 3.35 21.06
N PRO A 571 -22.25 3.43 20.50
CA PRO A 571 -22.47 3.63 19.07
C PRO A 571 -21.80 4.91 18.53
N ARG A 572 -21.60 5.92 19.38
CA ARG A 572 -20.94 7.19 19.00
C ARG A 572 -19.44 7.03 18.75
N THR A 573 -18.85 5.87 19.05
CA THR A 573 -17.44 5.56 18.78
C THR A 573 -17.19 5.44 17.28
N ASN A 574 -16.20 6.16 16.74
CA ASN A 574 -15.79 5.96 15.35
C ASN A 574 -14.89 4.73 15.17
N VAL A 575 -15.14 4.00 14.09
CA VAL A 575 -14.38 2.86 13.57
C VAL A 575 -13.88 3.20 12.16
N TYR A 576 -12.74 2.64 11.75
CA TYR A 576 -11.97 3.10 10.60
C TYR A 576 -11.42 1.95 9.75
N ASN A 577 -11.41 2.11 8.42
CA ASN A 577 -10.70 1.23 7.50
C ASN A 577 -9.63 1.99 6.71
N LEU A 578 -8.55 1.33 6.31
CA LEU A 578 -7.59 1.82 5.32
C LEU A 578 -7.69 0.98 4.04
N GLN A 579 -7.50 1.59 2.88
CA GLN A 579 -7.16 0.91 1.64
C GLN A 579 -5.68 1.16 1.37
N VAL A 580 -4.95 0.15 0.92
CA VAL A 580 -3.48 0.18 0.85
C VAL A 580 -2.97 -0.33 -0.50
N GLU A 581 -1.92 0.32 -0.98
CA GLU A 581 -1.28 0.10 -2.28
C GLU A 581 -0.74 -1.33 -2.44
N ASP A 582 -1.08 -1.99 -3.56
CA ASP A 582 -0.74 -3.38 -3.94
C ASP A 582 -1.20 -4.51 -2.97
N ASP A 583 -1.91 -4.16 -1.89
CA ASP A 583 -2.20 -5.06 -0.79
C ASP A 583 -3.29 -4.45 0.11
N GLU A 584 -4.54 -4.93 0.03
CA GLU A 584 -5.68 -4.40 0.83
C GLU A 584 -5.65 -4.84 2.31
N SER A 585 -4.45 -4.80 2.90
CA SER A 585 -4.17 -5.27 4.24
C SER A 585 -3.12 -4.38 4.92
N TYR A 586 -3.27 -4.17 6.22
CA TYR A 586 -2.37 -3.36 7.02
C TYR A 586 -2.29 -3.89 8.45
N CYS A 587 -1.10 -3.80 9.03
CA CYS A 587 -0.76 -4.39 10.31
C CYS A 587 -1.12 -3.48 11.48
N THR A 588 -2.01 -3.97 12.34
CA THR A 588 -2.15 -3.48 13.73
C THR A 588 -1.30 -4.33 14.69
N THR A 589 -1.77 -4.65 15.91
CA THR A 589 -1.03 -5.40 16.95
C THR A 589 -0.77 -6.87 16.60
N MET A 590 -0.03 -7.10 15.51
CA MET A 590 0.36 -8.39 14.93
C MET A 590 -0.68 -9.07 13.96
N LEU A 591 -1.37 -8.36 13.00
CA LEU A 591 -2.47 -8.91 12.10
C LEU A 591 -3.10 -7.97 10.97
N ALA A 592 -3.82 -8.48 9.89
CA ALA A 592 -4.49 -7.73 8.72
C ALA A 592 -5.73 -8.39 7.89
N LEU A 593 -6.14 -8.01 6.62
CA LEU A 593 -7.58 -7.96 6.03
C LEU A 593 -8.00 -8.42 4.53
N HIS A 594 -9.29 -8.26 4.00
CA HIS A 594 -9.79 -8.43 2.54
C HIS A 594 -11.28 -8.01 2.07
N ASN A 595 -11.77 -8.25 0.77
CA ASN A 595 -13.14 -8.03 0.05
C ASN A 595 -13.67 -9.10 -1.06
N CYS A 596 -14.94 -9.10 -1.65
CA CYS A 596 -15.68 -10.17 -2.56
C CYS A 596 -16.84 -9.78 -3.66
N GLN A 597 -17.50 -10.73 -4.45
CA GLN A 597 -18.61 -10.70 -5.56
C GLN A 597 -19.17 -12.15 -6.06
N ILE A 598 -20.16 -12.46 -6.99
CA ILE A 598 -20.91 -13.82 -7.14
C ILE A 598 -21.37 -14.41 -8.58
N HIS A 599 -21.52 -15.77 -8.83
CA HIS A 599 -22.02 -16.55 -10.06
C HIS A 599 -22.65 -18.03 -9.86
N LYS A 600 -23.48 -18.62 -10.77
CA LYS A 600 -24.05 -20.05 -10.75
C LYS A 600 -24.15 -20.80 -12.11
N GLN A 601 -23.75 -22.08 -12.20
CA GLN A 601 -24.09 -23.04 -13.29
C GLN A 601 -24.55 -24.40 -12.72
N GLY A 602 -25.82 -24.76 -12.90
CA GLY A 602 -26.44 -25.95 -12.31
C GLY A 602 -26.19 -26.03 -10.80
N ASP A 603 -25.58 -27.13 -10.36
CA ASP A 603 -25.15 -27.34 -8.97
C ASP A 603 -23.79 -26.72 -8.62
N LYS A 604 -23.07 -26.16 -9.60
CA LYS A 604 -21.80 -25.47 -9.35
C LYS A 604 -22.05 -23.97 -9.15
N VAL A 605 -21.59 -23.44 -8.03
CA VAL A 605 -21.62 -22.00 -7.73
C VAL A 605 -20.17 -21.53 -7.64
N GLU A 606 -19.87 -20.35 -8.17
CA GLU A 606 -18.56 -19.70 -8.01
C GLU A 606 -18.78 -18.26 -7.57
N ILE A 607 -17.83 -17.69 -6.84
CA ILE A 607 -17.95 -16.36 -6.26
C ILE A 607 -16.63 -15.66 -6.54
N PHE A 608 -16.69 -14.43 -7.02
CA PHE A 608 -15.55 -13.63 -7.46
C PHE A 608 -15.29 -12.45 -6.51
N SER A 609 -14.76 -11.33 -7.02
CA SER A 609 -14.56 -10.09 -6.24
C SER A 609 -14.89 -8.86 -7.06
N ARG A 610 -14.94 -7.67 -6.46
CA ARG A 610 -14.98 -6.42 -7.22
C ARG A 610 -13.75 -6.22 -8.16
N ARG A 611 -12.64 -6.92 -7.87
CA ARG A 611 -11.45 -7.10 -8.72
C ARG A 611 -11.42 -8.47 -9.42
N LEU A 612 -12.55 -9.16 -9.42
CA LEU A 612 -12.81 -10.46 -10.03
C LEU A 612 -12.03 -11.66 -9.43
N GLU A 613 -11.40 -11.53 -8.26
CA GLU A 613 -10.71 -12.65 -7.58
C GLU A 613 -11.68 -13.78 -7.17
N ARG A 614 -11.40 -15.03 -7.53
CA ARG A 614 -12.19 -16.21 -7.12
C ARG A 614 -12.12 -16.47 -5.59
N MET A 615 -13.26 -16.48 -4.93
CA MET A 615 -13.48 -16.65 -3.47
C MET A 615 -14.68 -17.53 -3.10
N THR A 616 -15.18 -18.36 -4.02
CA THR A 616 -16.21 -19.42 -3.84
C THR A 616 -16.22 -20.11 -2.49
N GLN A 617 -15.05 -20.53 -2.01
CA GLN A 617 -14.89 -21.25 -0.75
C GLN A 617 -15.25 -20.42 0.49
N MET A 618 -15.46 -19.11 0.36
CA MET A 618 -15.85 -18.23 1.46
C MET A 618 -17.33 -18.32 1.87
N PHE A 619 -18.27 -18.76 1.03
CA PHE A 619 -19.70 -18.51 1.31
C PHE A 619 -20.60 -19.73 1.12
N PRO A 620 -20.45 -20.78 1.95
CA PRO A 620 -21.11 -22.05 1.71
C PRO A 620 -22.63 -21.98 1.92
N GLU A 621 -23.15 -21.09 2.78
CA GLU A 621 -24.60 -20.87 2.88
C GLU A 621 -25.13 -20.03 1.73
N ILE A 622 -24.41 -19.00 1.24
CA ILE A 622 -24.82 -18.30 0.01
C ILE A 622 -24.78 -19.24 -1.19
N VAL A 623 -23.79 -20.14 -1.29
CA VAL A 623 -23.76 -21.23 -2.27
C VAL A 623 -24.98 -22.15 -2.14
N ALA A 624 -25.35 -22.56 -0.92
CA ALA A 624 -26.55 -23.37 -0.69
C ALA A 624 -27.86 -22.61 -0.97
N GLY A 625 -27.91 -21.31 -0.68
CA GLY A 625 -29.03 -20.41 -0.98
C GLY A 625 -29.18 -20.17 -2.47
N VAL A 626 -28.08 -20.01 -3.21
CA VAL A 626 -28.08 -19.92 -4.67
C VAL A 626 -28.50 -21.25 -5.33
N LYS A 627 -28.17 -22.41 -4.74
CA LYS A 627 -28.74 -23.70 -5.17
C LYS A 627 -30.24 -23.80 -4.92
N LYS A 628 -30.70 -23.46 -3.71
CA LYS A 628 -32.09 -23.67 -3.25
C LYS A 628 -33.09 -22.60 -3.73
N GLN A 629 -32.72 -21.32 -3.68
CA GLN A 629 -33.63 -20.20 -3.95
C GLN A 629 -33.54 -19.65 -5.37
N VAL A 630 -32.39 -19.70 -6.05
CA VAL A 630 -32.31 -19.23 -7.44
C VAL A 630 -32.87 -20.32 -8.34
N LYS A 631 -34.11 -20.13 -8.81
CA LYS A 631 -34.87 -21.09 -9.64
C LYS A 631 -34.20 -21.36 -10.98
N ALA A 632 -33.47 -20.37 -11.50
CA ALA A 632 -32.67 -20.55 -12.70
C ALA A 632 -31.59 -21.61 -12.47
N LYS A 633 -31.44 -22.51 -13.45
CA LYS A 633 -30.42 -23.56 -13.47
C LYS A 633 -29.04 -22.92 -13.60
N ASP A 634 -28.88 -22.04 -14.58
CA ASP A 634 -27.64 -21.32 -14.87
C ASP A 634 -27.92 -19.82 -14.72
N ALA A 635 -27.12 -19.09 -13.94
CA ALA A 635 -27.40 -17.68 -13.62
C ALA A 635 -26.14 -16.87 -13.24
N ILE A 636 -26.19 -15.56 -13.47
CA ILE A 636 -25.22 -14.59 -12.93
C ILE A 636 -25.98 -13.45 -12.29
N LEU A 637 -25.73 -13.24 -11.00
CA LEU A 637 -26.45 -12.33 -10.13
C LEU A 637 -25.46 -11.39 -9.45
N GLU A 638 -25.76 -10.11 -9.40
CA GLU A 638 -25.04 -9.18 -8.54
C GLU A 638 -25.82 -8.88 -7.26
N GLY A 639 -25.09 -8.77 -6.17
CA GLY A 639 -25.64 -8.47 -4.85
C GLY A 639 -24.52 -8.23 -3.83
N GLU A 640 -24.84 -7.51 -2.75
CA GLU A 640 -23.92 -7.35 -1.62
C GLU A 640 -24.17 -8.49 -0.61
N ALA A 641 -23.11 -9.18 -0.21
CA ALA A 641 -23.19 -10.22 0.81
C ALA A 641 -22.97 -9.60 2.19
N LEU A 642 -23.94 -9.71 3.08
CA LEU A 642 -23.96 -9.13 4.44
C LEU A 642 -24.64 -10.10 5.40
N ALA A 643 -24.24 -10.17 6.68
CA ALA A 643 -25.14 -10.78 7.66
C ALA A 643 -26.22 -9.76 8.07
N TYR A 644 -27.38 -10.26 8.51
CA TYR A 644 -28.55 -9.43 8.78
C TYR A 644 -29.40 -10.05 9.89
N ASN A 645 -29.79 -9.24 10.86
CA ASN A 645 -30.57 -9.67 12.01
C ASN A 645 -32.07 -9.58 11.71
N GLU A 646 -32.77 -10.71 11.55
CA GLU A 646 -34.22 -10.69 11.29
C GLU A 646 -35.06 -10.25 12.52
N THR A 647 -34.48 -10.26 13.73
CA THR A 647 -35.17 -9.85 14.97
C THR A 647 -35.10 -8.35 15.23
N SER A 648 -34.01 -7.67 14.84
CA SER A 648 -33.87 -6.20 14.98
C SER A 648 -34.00 -5.43 13.66
N GLY A 649 -33.98 -6.11 12.52
CA GLY A 649 -33.97 -5.50 11.19
C GLY A 649 -32.64 -4.82 10.82
N GLU A 650 -31.62 -4.92 11.67
CA GLU A 650 -30.33 -4.27 11.51
C GLU A 650 -29.42 -5.09 10.57
N TYR A 651 -28.78 -4.40 9.63
CA TYR A 651 -27.71 -4.95 8.82
C TYR A 651 -26.43 -5.00 9.65
N TYR A 652 -25.79 -6.17 9.70
CA TYR A 652 -24.44 -6.23 10.21
C TYR A 652 -23.47 -5.75 9.14
N PRO A 653 -22.42 -5.00 9.52
CA PRO A 653 -21.49 -4.45 8.56
C PRO A 653 -20.81 -5.58 7.77
N PHE A 654 -20.56 -5.33 6.48
CA PHE A 654 -19.94 -6.25 5.53
C PHE A 654 -18.68 -6.91 6.06
N GLN A 655 -18.01 -6.28 7.02
CA GLN A 655 -17.16 -6.95 8.00
C GLN A 655 -17.51 -8.43 8.23
N LEU A 656 -18.72 -8.82 8.66
CA LEU A 656 -19.10 -10.24 8.89
C LEU A 656 -18.85 -11.15 7.68
N THR A 657 -19.04 -10.66 6.47
CA THR A 657 -18.74 -11.36 5.20
C THR A 657 -17.25 -11.68 5.02
N MET A 658 -16.36 -11.04 5.77
CA MET A 658 -14.95 -11.40 5.84
C MET A 658 -14.65 -12.50 6.85
N GLN A 659 -15.61 -13.10 7.55
CA GLN A 659 -15.33 -14.19 8.47
C GLN A 659 -14.79 -15.48 7.79
N ARG A 660 -14.30 -15.46 6.52
CA ARG A 660 -14.18 -16.68 5.70
C ARG A 660 -13.09 -16.78 4.58
N LYS A 661 -12.00 -15.96 4.44
CA LYS A 661 -10.95 -16.24 3.37
C LYS A 661 -10.20 -17.54 3.63
N ARG A 662 -10.31 -18.07 4.85
CA ARG A 662 -9.78 -19.36 5.24
C ARG A 662 -10.25 -20.44 4.26
N LYS A 663 -9.38 -21.40 3.97
CA LYS A 663 -9.80 -22.65 3.32
C LYS A 663 -10.19 -23.72 4.33
N TYR A 664 -9.95 -23.49 5.62
CA TYR A 664 -10.45 -24.30 6.74
C TYR A 664 -11.49 -23.50 7.55
N ASP A 665 -12.21 -24.16 8.45
CA ASP A 665 -13.16 -23.62 9.44
C ASP A 665 -14.42 -22.88 8.89
N VAL A 666 -14.48 -22.57 7.59
CA VAL A 666 -15.58 -21.85 6.92
C VAL A 666 -16.98 -22.36 7.29
N LYS A 667 -17.15 -23.68 7.47
CA LYS A 667 -18.46 -24.31 7.67
C LYS A 667 -19.12 -23.86 8.98
N GLU A 668 -18.42 -23.98 10.11
CA GLU A 668 -18.91 -23.55 11.43
C GLU A 668 -19.33 -22.06 11.40
N LYS A 669 -18.68 -21.29 10.53
CA LYS A 669 -18.75 -19.83 10.52
C LYS A 669 -19.73 -19.28 9.48
N ALA A 670 -20.30 -20.18 8.67
CA ALA A 670 -21.59 -20.03 8.03
C ALA A 670 -22.76 -20.38 8.97
N GLU A 671 -22.54 -21.25 9.94
CA GLU A 671 -23.55 -21.63 10.95
C GLU A 671 -23.68 -20.54 12.05
N GLU A 672 -22.60 -19.87 12.45
CA GLU A 672 -22.63 -18.81 13.49
C GLU A 672 -23.09 -17.43 12.99
N TYR A 673 -22.82 -17.07 11.72
CA TYR A 673 -23.15 -15.75 11.13
C TYR A 673 -23.76 -15.87 9.72
N PRO A 674 -24.93 -16.50 9.55
CA PRO A 674 -25.52 -16.75 8.24
C PRO A 674 -25.66 -15.45 7.43
N LEU A 675 -24.87 -15.34 6.37
CA LEU A 675 -24.88 -14.21 5.47
C LEU A 675 -26.05 -14.32 4.52
N LYS A 676 -26.60 -13.17 4.17
CA LYS A 676 -27.62 -12.98 3.17
C LYS A 676 -27.02 -12.26 1.98
N LEU A 677 -27.41 -12.69 0.79
CA LEU A 677 -27.14 -11.94 -0.42
C LEU A 677 -28.29 -10.98 -0.65
N PHE A 678 -28.01 -9.68 -0.66
CA PHE A 678 -28.95 -8.65 -1.09
C PHE A 678 -28.75 -8.41 -2.58
N ALA A 679 -29.43 -9.22 -3.39
CA ALA A 679 -29.29 -9.23 -4.84
C ALA A 679 -29.99 -8.02 -5.49
N PHE A 680 -29.27 -7.30 -6.35
CA PHE A 680 -29.70 -6.04 -6.95
C PHE A 680 -29.76 -6.03 -8.49
N ASP A 681 -29.16 -7.00 -9.17
CA ASP A 681 -29.27 -7.17 -10.62
C ASP A 681 -29.10 -8.64 -11.07
N VAL A 682 -29.63 -8.98 -12.26
CA VAL A 682 -29.41 -10.26 -12.95
C VAL A 682 -28.80 -9.98 -14.32
N LEU A 683 -27.66 -10.59 -14.59
CA LEU A 683 -26.90 -10.37 -15.83
C LEU A 683 -27.17 -11.47 -16.84
N TYR A 684 -27.49 -12.68 -16.36
CA TYR A 684 -27.75 -13.86 -17.18
C TYR A 684 -28.64 -14.84 -16.42
N ALA A 685 -29.57 -15.51 -17.10
CA ALA A 685 -30.28 -16.67 -16.56
C ALA A 685 -30.83 -17.60 -17.67
N ASP A 686 -30.65 -18.91 -17.50
CA ASP A 686 -31.23 -20.00 -18.31
C ASP A 686 -31.09 -19.82 -19.84
N GLY A 687 -29.88 -19.44 -20.29
CA GLY A 687 -29.58 -19.22 -21.71
C GLY A 687 -29.67 -17.75 -22.16
N GLU A 688 -30.38 -16.91 -21.42
CA GLU A 688 -30.69 -15.53 -21.79
C GLU A 688 -29.71 -14.52 -21.18
N ASP A 689 -29.19 -13.63 -22.02
CA ASP A 689 -28.32 -12.49 -21.65
C ASP A 689 -29.18 -11.28 -21.27
N TYR A 690 -29.31 -11.04 -19.97
CA TYR A 690 -30.10 -9.92 -19.45
C TYR A 690 -29.38 -8.58 -19.51
N THR A 691 -28.07 -8.52 -19.82
CA THR A 691 -27.34 -7.23 -19.78
C THR A 691 -27.88 -6.21 -20.77
N ARG A 692 -28.46 -6.66 -21.89
CA ARG A 692 -29.09 -5.80 -22.92
C ARG A 692 -30.52 -5.37 -22.59
N HIS A 693 -31.11 -5.86 -21.50
CA HIS A 693 -32.47 -5.51 -21.10
C HIS A 693 -32.50 -4.25 -20.20
N PRO A 694 -33.57 -3.44 -20.25
CA PRO A 694 -33.82 -2.34 -19.31
C PRO A 694 -33.73 -2.77 -17.84
N TYR A 695 -33.28 -1.89 -16.95
CA TYR A 695 -33.13 -2.24 -15.54
C TYR A 695 -34.43 -2.75 -14.88
N HIS A 696 -35.57 -2.16 -15.21
CA HIS A 696 -36.86 -2.61 -14.68
C HIS A 696 -37.21 -4.05 -15.12
N GLU A 697 -36.82 -4.47 -16.33
CA GLU A 697 -36.99 -5.86 -16.77
C GLU A 697 -36.03 -6.79 -16.04
N ARG A 698 -34.74 -6.42 -15.92
CA ARG A 698 -33.75 -7.21 -15.17
C ARG A 698 -34.22 -7.39 -13.73
N ARG A 699 -34.65 -6.32 -13.06
CA ARG A 699 -35.19 -6.38 -11.70
C ARG A 699 -36.41 -7.32 -11.60
N LYS A 700 -37.40 -7.17 -12.48
CA LYS A 700 -38.58 -8.06 -12.52
C LYS A 700 -38.23 -9.53 -12.79
N LYS A 701 -37.17 -9.79 -13.55
CA LYS A 701 -36.64 -11.15 -13.80
C LYS A 701 -35.90 -11.69 -12.57
N LEU A 702 -35.06 -10.88 -11.92
CA LEU A 702 -34.38 -11.20 -10.66
C LEU A 702 -35.40 -11.59 -9.57
N GLU A 703 -36.48 -10.81 -9.43
CA GLU A 703 -37.61 -11.08 -8.53
C GLU A 703 -38.34 -12.37 -8.88
N LYS A 704 -38.51 -12.69 -10.17
CA LYS A 704 -39.10 -13.98 -10.60
C LYS A 704 -38.16 -15.16 -10.30
N PHE A 705 -36.84 -15.00 -10.49
CA PHE A 705 -35.85 -16.07 -10.33
C PHE A 705 -35.51 -16.36 -8.87
N ILE A 706 -35.56 -15.39 -7.96
CA ILE A 706 -35.36 -15.62 -6.53
C ILE A 706 -36.67 -16.15 -5.92
N ALA A 707 -36.64 -17.37 -5.40
CA ALA A 707 -37.70 -17.93 -4.57
C ALA A 707 -37.66 -17.31 -3.17
N ALA A 708 -38.83 -17.21 -2.54
CA ALA A 708 -38.95 -16.81 -1.14
C ALA A 708 -38.08 -17.70 -0.24
N GLY A 709 -37.43 -17.09 0.74
CA GLY A 709 -36.50 -17.76 1.64
C GLY A 709 -35.63 -16.76 2.40
N GLU A 710 -34.64 -17.30 3.11
CA GLU A 710 -33.88 -16.55 4.12
C GLU A 710 -32.52 -16.05 3.65
N VAL A 711 -31.83 -16.77 2.75
CA VAL A 711 -30.42 -16.51 2.42
C VAL A 711 -30.27 -15.56 1.24
N ILE A 712 -31.01 -15.79 0.16
CA ILE A 712 -31.04 -14.88 -0.98
C ILE A 712 -32.23 -13.95 -0.81
N LYS A 713 -31.97 -12.67 -0.58
CA LYS A 713 -32.95 -11.59 -0.49
C LYS A 713 -32.77 -10.67 -1.70
N LEU A 714 -33.80 -9.90 -2.00
CA LEU A 714 -33.71 -8.79 -2.94
C LEU A 714 -33.17 -7.55 -2.21
N SER A 715 -32.42 -6.70 -2.89
CA SER A 715 -32.10 -5.36 -2.38
C SER A 715 -33.37 -4.54 -2.21
N GLU A 716 -33.38 -3.67 -1.20
CA GLU A 716 -34.51 -2.78 -0.92
C GLU A 716 -34.45 -1.55 -1.85
N MET A 717 -35.59 -1.21 -2.43
CA MET A 717 -35.75 -0.25 -3.51
C MET A 717 -37.01 0.60 -3.33
N THR A 718 -36.94 1.87 -3.72
CA THR A 718 -38.10 2.69 -4.09
C THR A 718 -37.99 3.15 -5.54
N ILE A 719 -39.09 3.60 -6.16
CA ILE A 719 -39.08 4.22 -7.49
C ILE A 719 -39.63 5.64 -7.35
N THR A 720 -38.86 6.64 -7.79
CA THR A 720 -39.22 8.05 -7.61
C THR A 720 -38.74 8.93 -8.75
N ASP A 721 -39.55 9.96 -9.02
CA ASP A 721 -39.32 11.13 -9.89
C ASP A 721 -39.31 12.43 -9.06
N ASN A 722 -39.28 12.31 -7.73
CA ASN A 722 -39.33 13.42 -6.77
C ASN A 722 -38.04 13.44 -5.92
N PRO A 723 -37.27 14.56 -5.90
CA PRO A 723 -36.03 14.66 -5.13
C PRO A 723 -36.23 14.44 -3.64
N LYS A 724 -37.31 14.95 -3.04
CA LYS A 724 -37.57 14.83 -1.59
C LYS A 724 -37.70 13.37 -1.17
N LYS A 725 -38.40 12.54 -1.96
CA LYS A 725 -38.51 11.10 -1.71
C LYS A 725 -37.20 10.33 -1.90
N LEU A 726 -36.31 10.84 -2.75
CA LEU A 726 -34.97 10.28 -2.93
C LEU A 726 -34.08 10.62 -1.73
N GLU A 727 -34.18 11.85 -1.22
CA GLU A 727 -33.47 12.32 -0.02
C GLU A 727 -34.00 11.65 1.27
N GLU A 728 -35.33 11.50 1.42
CA GLU A 728 -35.98 10.72 2.47
C GLU A 728 -35.43 9.27 2.52
N PHE A 729 -35.30 8.63 1.36
CA PHE A 729 -34.75 7.27 1.24
C PHE A 729 -33.21 7.22 1.39
N PHE A 730 -32.51 8.33 1.13
CA PHE A 730 -31.08 8.49 1.43
C PHE A 730 -30.84 8.58 2.94
N GLU A 731 -31.51 9.48 3.65
CA GLU A 731 -31.34 9.61 5.11
C GLU A 731 -31.85 8.36 5.85
N ASP A 732 -32.98 7.76 5.47
CA ASP A 732 -33.41 6.45 6.00
C ASP A 732 -32.37 5.33 5.74
N SER A 733 -31.60 5.42 4.64
CA SER A 733 -30.46 4.52 4.41
C SER A 733 -29.27 4.83 5.33
N ILE A 734 -28.99 6.10 5.62
CA ILE A 734 -27.96 6.50 6.60
C ILE A 734 -28.35 6.08 8.02
N GLU A 735 -29.62 6.23 8.42
CA GLU A 735 -30.13 5.78 9.72
C GLU A 735 -29.98 4.26 9.90
N LYS A 736 -30.21 3.48 8.83
CA LYS A 736 -30.03 2.02 8.79
C LYS A 736 -28.57 1.58 8.60
N GLY A 737 -27.60 2.48 8.71
CA GLY A 737 -26.16 2.18 8.69
C GLY A 737 -25.56 1.95 7.29
N MET A 738 -26.25 2.35 6.23
CA MET A 738 -25.75 2.22 4.85
C MET A 738 -24.78 3.36 4.49
N GLU A 739 -24.02 3.20 3.39
CA GLU A 739 -23.08 4.22 2.91
C GLU A 739 -23.76 5.32 2.05
N GLY A 740 -25.09 5.29 1.93
CA GLY A 740 -25.91 6.15 1.05
C GLY A 740 -26.83 5.33 0.16
N ILE A 741 -27.04 5.78 -1.09
CA ILE A 741 -27.93 5.15 -2.08
C ILE A 741 -27.29 5.04 -3.47
N ILE A 742 -27.81 4.12 -4.30
CA ILE A 742 -27.61 4.06 -5.74
C ILE A 742 -28.94 4.34 -6.43
N ALA A 743 -29.03 5.45 -7.16
CA ALA A 743 -30.07 5.67 -8.15
C ALA A 743 -29.71 4.98 -9.47
N LYS A 744 -30.71 4.43 -10.16
CA LYS A 744 -30.59 3.69 -11.42
C LYS A 744 -31.67 4.12 -12.40
N ASP A 745 -31.28 4.45 -13.63
CA ASP A 745 -32.20 4.60 -14.75
C ASP A 745 -32.97 3.28 -14.98
N LEU A 746 -34.30 3.35 -14.97
CA LEU A 746 -35.20 2.20 -15.18
C LEU A 746 -35.07 1.60 -16.58
N ASN A 747 -34.67 2.40 -17.57
CA ASN A 747 -34.60 2.04 -18.97
C ASN A 747 -33.19 1.62 -19.40
N ALA A 748 -32.16 1.95 -18.61
CA ALA A 748 -30.77 1.65 -18.94
C ALA A 748 -30.44 0.15 -18.96
N GLN A 749 -29.72 -0.25 -20.00
CA GLN A 749 -28.99 -1.51 -20.09
C GLN A 749 -27.90 -1.61 -19.01
N TYR A 750 -27.45 -2.84 -18.73
CA TYR A 750 -26.35 -3.08 -17.79
C TYR A 750 -25.02 -2.68 -18.44
N ASN A 751 -24.47 -1.54 -18.01
CA ASN A 751 -23.23 -1.00 -18.57
C ASN A 751 -21.99 -1.67 -17.94
N ALA A 752 -21.80 -2.95 -18.24
CA ALA A 752 -20.69 -3.77 -17.76
C ALA A 752 -19.33 -3.09 -17.99
N GLY A 753 -18.48 -3.07 -16.96
CA GLY A 753 -17.13 -2.48 -16.97
C GLY A 753 -17.04 -0.95 -17.11
N ALA A 754 -18.10 -0.29 -17.55
CA ALA A 754 -18.13 1.14 -17.81
C ALA A 754 -18.66 1.93 -16.61
N ARG A 755 -18.30 3.22 -16.57
CA ARG A 755 -18.97 4.22 -15.73
C ARG A 755 -19.78 5.13 -16.64
N LYS A 756 -21.09 5.20 -16.41
CA LYS A 756 -22.05 6.07 -17.11
C LYS A 756 -23.13 6.49 -16.11
N PHE A 757 -23.85 7.57 -16.43
CA PHE A 757 -24.95 8.08 -15.61
C PHE A 757 -26.09 7.08 -15.37
N ALA A 758 -26.18 5.97 -16.12
CA ALA A 758 -27.16 4.90 -15.90
C ALA A 758 -27.31 4.48 -14.43
N TRP A 759 -26.22 4.45 -13.66
CA TRP A 759 -26.23 4.35 -12.20
C TRP A 759 -25.54 5.58 -11.59
N ILE A 760 -26.09 6.18 -10.54
CA ILE A 760 -25.50 7.33 -9.82
C ILE A 760 -25.55 7.06 -8.32
N LYS A 761 -24.43 7.31 -7.60
CA LYS A 761 -24.36 7.18 -6.14
C LYS A 761 -24.51 8.54 -5.46
N LEU A 762 -25.51 8.69 -4.59
CA LEU A 762 -25.55 9.78 -3.62
C LEU A 762 -24.81 9.35 -2.35
N LYS A 763 -23.93 10.22 -1.87
CA LYS A 763 -23.17 10.05 -0.63
C LYS A 763 -22.82 11.44 -0.11
N ARG A 764 -22.74 11.60 1.22
CA ARG A 764 -22.17 12.79 1.88
C ARG A 764 -20.90 13.27 1.19
N SER A 765 -20.94 14.51 0.71
CA SER A 765 -19.84 15.23 0.08
C SER A 765 -18.79 15.63 1.13
N TYR A 766 -17.56 15.81 0.64
CA TYR A 766 -16.50 16.53 1.34
C TYR A 766 -15.87 17.40 0.26
N LYS A 767 -16.04 18.72 0.33
CA LYS A 767 -15.38 19.67 -0.57
C LYS A 767 -13.98 19.99 -0.03
N GLY A 768 -13.06 20.40 -0.90
CA GLY A 768 -11.69 20.73 -0.49
C GLY A 768 -10.65 20.58 -1.60
N GLU A 769 -10.84 21.33 -2.69
CA GLU A 769 -9.79 21.61 -3.68
C GLU A 769 -9.28 23.05 -3.43
N LEU A 770 -8.00 23.33 -3.71
CA LEU A 770 -7.48 24.70 -3.71
C LEU A 770 -7.98 25.44 -4.97
N ALA A 771 -8.50 26.65 -4.81
CA ALA A 771 -9.06 27.42 -5.92
C ALA A 771 -7.99 28.03 -6.83
N ASP A 772 -6.88 28.49 -6.24
CA ASP A 772 -5.86 29.30 -6.90
C ASP A 772 -4.54 28.55 -7.12
N ALA A 773 -3.79 28.96 -8.14
CA ALA A 773 -2.44 28.47 -8.41
C ALA A 773 -1.38 29.19 -7.56
N VAL A 774 -0.23 28.55 -7.38
CA VAL A 774 0.89 29.04 -6.56
C VAL A 774 2.12 29.25 -7.44
N ASP A 775 2.75 30.42 -7.38
CA ASP A 775 3.97 30.74 -8.13
C ASP A 775 5.21 30.31 -7.33
N LEU A 776 6.06 29.45 -7.90
CA LEU A 776 7.20 28.85 -7.21
C LEU A 776 8.53 29.02 -7.96
N VAL A 777 9.60 29.33 -7.24
CA VAL A 777 10.98 29.37 -7.78
C VAL A 777 11.53 27.97 -7.98
N ILE A 778 12.19 27.71 -9.09
CA ILE A 778 12.92 26.46 -9.34
C ILE A 778 14.27 26.49 -8.61
N ILE A 779 14.53 25.48 -7.76
CA ILE A 779 15.78 25.37 -6.98
C ILE A 779 16.61 24.12 -7.33
N GLY A 780 16.09 23.21 -8.17
CA GLY A 780 16.86 22.08 -8.68
C GLY A 780 16.02 21.10 -9.52
N TYR A 781 16.65 20.07 -10.07
CA TYR A 781 15.94 19.06 -10.88
C TYR A 781 16.51 17.64 -10.76
N PHE A 782 15.72 16.66 -11.20
CA PHE A 782 16.01 15.23 -11.09
C PHE A 782 16.22 14.56 -12.45
N LEU A 783 16.99 13.47 -12.47
CA LEU A 783 17.16 12.59 -13.64
C LEU A 783 15.89 11.77 -13.92
N GLY A 784 15.61 11.54 -15.21
CA GLY A 784 14.50 10.71 -15.66
C GLY A 784 14.77 9.20 -15.51
N LYS A 785 13.73 8.43 -15.17
CA LYS A 785 13.76 6.95 -15.14
C LYS A 785 12.73 6.36 -16.08
N GLY A 786 12.96 5.13 -16.57
CA GLY A 786 12.10 4.49 -17.58
C GLY A 786 11.94 5.37 -18.82
N MET A 787 10.70 5.61 -19.26
CA MET A 787 10.40 6.46 -20.42
C MET A 787 10.94 7.90 -20.34
N ARG A 788 11.29 8.41 -19.16
CA ARG A 788 11.92 9.74 -19.01
C ARG A 788 13.44 9.74 -19.09
N ALA A 789 14.11 8.58 -19.06
CA ALA A 789 15.56 8.50 -19.13
C ALA A 789 16.13 9.17 -20.40
N LYS A 790 15.42 9.09 -21.55
CA LYS A 790 15.81 9.74 -22.81
C LYS A 790 15.96 11.27 -22.73
N PHE A 791 15.30 11.92 -21.76
CA PHE A 791 15.35 13.38 -21.58
C PHE A 791 16.41 13.84 -20.59
N LYS A 792 17.03 12.92 -19.83
CA LYS A 792 17.83 13.25 -18.61
C LYS A 792 17.07 14.10 -17.57
N PHE A 793 15.74 14.22 -17.69
CA PHE A 793 14.90 15.04 -16.84
C PHE A 793 13.71 14.22 -16.32
N GLY A 794 13.48 14.29 -15.01
CA GLY A 794 12.42 13.55 -14.30
C GLY A 794 11.39 14.44 -13.61
N GLY A 795 11.74 15.69 -13.29
CA GLY A 795 10.90 16.65 -12.57
C GLY A 795 11.73 17.71 -11.81
N LEU A 796 11.05 18.73 -11.27
CA LEU A 796 11.63 19.88 -10.58
C LEU A 796 11.55 19.75 -9.05
N LEU A 797 12.42 20.48 -8.36
CA LEU A 797 12.32 20.85 -6.95
C LEU A 797 12.07 22.36 -6.87
N CYS A 798 11.01 22.78 -6.16
CA CYS A 798 10.52 24.16 -6.17
C CYS A 798 10.29 24.72 -4.76
N ALA A 799 10.39 26.05 -4.63
CA ALA A 799 10.39 26.81 -3.39
C ALA A 799 9.45 28.03 -3.43
N VAL A 800 9.02 28.48 -2.24
CA VAL A 800 8.39 29.78 -2.00
C VAL A 800 9.42 30.75 -1.42
N TYR A 801 9.18 32.05 -1.55
CA TYR A 801 10.04 33.09 -0.98
C TYR A 801 9.69 33.36 0.50
N ASP A 802 10.70 33.66 1.33
CA ASP A 802 10.53 34.07 2.72
C ASP A 802 11.17 35.44 2.94
N GLU A 803 10.36 36.48 2.76
CA GLU A 803 10.73 37.91 2.82
C GLU A 803 11.43 38.31 4.13
N LYS A 804 11.20 37.56 5.22
CA LYS A 804 11.74 37.88 6.55
C LYS A 804 13.18 37.42 6.74
N GLU A 805 13.59 36.39 6.00
CA GLU A 805 14.90 35.74 6.10
C GLU A 805 15.73 35.94 4.81
N ASP A 806 15.14 36.50 3.75
CA ASP A 806 15.68 36.56 2.38
C ASP A 806 16.02 35.17 1.79
N MET A 807 15.13 34.20 2.02
CA MET A 807 15.40 32.77 1.74
C MET A 807 14.31 32.10 0.90
N PHE A 808 14.73 31.33 -0.11
CA PHE A 808 13.85 30.45 -0.89
C PHE A 808 13.72 29.10 -0.20
N LYS A 809 12.53 28.83 0.34
CA LYS A 809 12.25 27.65 1.16
C LYS A 809 11.44 26.63 0.36
N SER A 810 12.02 25.46 0.13
CA SER A 810 11.42 24.34 -0.63
C SER A 810 10.00 24.02 -0.15
N ILE A 811 9.07 23.83 -1.09
CA ILE A 811 7.66 23.51 -0.80
C ILE A 811 7.17 22.26 -1.53
N THR A 812 7.73 21.91 -2.69
CA THR A 812 7.24 20.75 -3.44
C THR A 812 8.24 20.17 -4.44
N LYS A 813 7.99 18.92 -4.85
CA LYS A 813 8.64 18.27 -5.98
C LYS A 813 7.61 18.02 -7.08
N ILE A 814 7.82 18.61 -8.25
CA ILE A 814 6.88 18.53 -9.37
C ILE A 814 7.32 17.44 -10.35
N GLY A 815 6.47 16.45 -10.57
CA GLY A 815 6.68 15.36 -11.54
C GLY A 815 5.71 15.35 -12.71
N THR A 816 4.82 16.33 -12.79
CA THR A 816 3.59 16.34 -13.60
C THR A 816 3.28 17.76 -14.07
N GLY A 817 2.73 17.90 -15.28
CA GLY A 817 2.55 19.20 -15.94
C GLY A 817 3.68 19.59 -16.90
N PHE A 818 4.41 18.62 -17.47
CA PHE A 818 5.46 18.89 -18.46
C PHE A 818 5.21 18.10 -19.76
N SER A 819 5.29 18.76 -20.92
CA SER A 819 5.36 18.13 -22.25
C SER A 819 6.75 17.52 -22.52
N GLU A 820 6.93 16.78 -23.63
CA GLU A 820 8.26 16.24 -23.99
C GLU A 820 9.24 17.36 -24.41
N GLU A 821 8.70 18.46 -24.94
CA GLU A 821 9.40 19.67 -25.37
C GLU A 821 9.83 20.46 -24.14
N GLN A 822 8.91 20.71 -23.21
CA GLN A 822 9.22 21.34 -21.92
C GLN A 822 10.26 20.54 -21.12
N MET A 823 10.22 19.19 -21.13
CA MET A 823 11.26 18.39 -20.46
C MET A 823 12.65 18.58 -21.07
N LYS A 824 12.77 18.77 -22.40
CA LYS A 824 14.04 19.12 -23.06
C LYS A 824 14.45 20.56 -22.74
N GLN A 825 13.51 21.51 -22.86
CA GLN A 825 13.72 22.93 -22.58
C GLN A 825 14.22 23.13 -21.16
N PHE A 826 13.63 22.47 -20.16
CA PHE A 826 14.11 22.50 -18.78
C PHE A 826 15.48 21.83 -18.62
N GLU A 827 15.79 20.71 -19.29
CA GLU A 827 17.14 20.12 -19.18
C GLU A 827 18.23 21.02 -19.77
N GLU A 828 17.95 21.71 -20.87
CA GLU A 828 18.89 22.66 -21.49
C GLU A 828 18.99 23.97 -20.70
N MET A 829 17.85 24.57 -20.35
CA MET A 829 17.76 25.86 -19.65
C MET A 829 18.34 25.78 -18.25
N LEU A 830 17.93 24.77 -17.47
CA LEU A 830 18.51 24.50 -16.14
C LEU A 830 19.93 23.92 -16.27
N GLY A 831 20.24 23.28 -17.40
CA GLY A 831 21.58 22.80 -17.73
C GLY A 831 22.62 23.91 -17.82
N LYS A 832 22.24 25.08 -18.33
CA LYS A 832 23.09 26.28 -18.45
C LYS A 832 23.34 27.00 -17.11
N ILE A 833 22.52 26.74 -16.09
CA ILE A 833 22.59 27.38 -14.78
C ILE A 833 22.79 26.38 -13.62
N LYS A 834 23.40 25.22 -13.89
CA LYS A 834 23.74 24.26 -12.84
C LYS A 834 24.79 24.82 -11.89
N VAL A 835 24.65 24.50 -10.61
CA VAL A 835 25.67 24.74 -9.58
C VAL A 835 25.99 23.43 -8.86
N GLU A 836 27.25 23.25 -8.44
CA GLU A 836 27.67 21.99 -7.79
C GLU A 836 27.01 21.78 -6.41
N HIS A 837 26.65 22.87 -5.73
CA HIS A 837 26.24 22.90 -4.33
C HIS A 837 24.97 23.73 -4.16
N LYS A 838 24.24 23.50 -3.05
CA LYS A 838 23.04 24.28 -2.70
C LYS A 838 23.44 25.73 -2.45
N LEU A 839 22.76 26.68 -3.10
CA LEU A 839 22.99 28.11 -2.91
C LEU A 839 22.66 28.57 -1.48
N ALA A 840 23.33 29.65 -1.04
CA ALA A 840 23.15 30.20 0.31
C ALA A 840 21.70 30.66 0.58
N ARG A 841 21.07 31.35 -0.37
CA ARG A 841 19.65 31.79 -0.30
C ARG A 841 18.63 30.64 -0.46
N VAL A 842 19.04 29.36 -0.43
CA VAL A 842 18.14 28.19 -0.64
C VAL A 842 18.09 27.30 0.59
N ASP A 843 16.91 27.18 1.19
CA ASP A 843 16.64 26.17 2.21
C ASP A 843 15.84 24.98 1.65
N SER A 844 16.35 23.77 1.88
CA SER A 844 15.80 22.50 1.41
C SER A 844 16.50 21.32 2.10
N ASP A 845 15.72 20.41 2.66
CA ASP A 845 16.17 19.09 3.11
C ASP A 845 16.28 18.07 1.94
N ILE A 846 15.62 18.35 0.81
CA ILE A 846 15.63 17.47 -0.36
C ILE A 846 16.80 17.83 -1.26
N LYS A 847 17.71 16.87 -1.47
CA LYS A 847 18.76 16.96 -2.48
C LYS A 847 18.21 16.54 -3.87
N PRO A 848 18.25 17.42 -4.89
CA PRO A 848 18.00 17.07 -6.29
C PRO A 848 19.21 16.31 -6.89
N ASP A 849 19.07 15.77 -8.10
CA ASP A 849 20.23 15.21 -8.82
C ASP A 849 21.17 16.34 -9.30
N PHE A 850 20.62 17.53 -9.60
CA PHE A 850 21.37 18.77 -9.86
C PHE A 850 20.72 19.99 -9.17
N TRP A 851 21.53 20.84 -8.54
CA TRP A 851 21.14 22.18 -8.08
C TRP A 851 21.25 23.20 -9.22
N VAL A 852 20.51 24.30 -9.13
CA VAL A 852 20.47 25.37 -10.16
C VAL A 852 20.47 26.76 -9.53
N ASP A 853 20.77 27.76 -10.34
CA ASP A 853 20.67 29.18 -9.97
C ASP A 853 19.21 29.68 -9.86
N LEU A 854 19.00 30.72 -9.05
CA LEU A 854 17.71 31.29 -8.72
C LEU A 854 17.26 32.28 -9.79
N LYS A 855 16.65 31.76 -10.86
CA LYS A 855 16.27 32.58 -12.03
C LYS A 855 14.83 32.40 -12.54
N TYR A 856 14.21 31.25 -12.30
CA TYR A 856 12.98 30.86 -13.00
C TYR A 856 11.83 30.55 -12.04
N VAL A 857 10.68 31.16 -12.28
CA VAL A 857 9.41 30.95 -11.55
C VAL A 857 8.45 30.13 -12.42
N VAL A 858 7.66 29.24 -11.80
CA VAL A 858 6.61 28.45 -12.45
C VAL A 858 5.30 28.54 -11.67
N ALA A 859 4.18 28.67 -12.37
CA ALA A 859 2.85 28.58 -11.75
C ALA A 859 2.47 27.10 -11.55
N VAL A 860 1.89 26.77 -10.40
CA VAL A 860 1.65 25.38 -9.95
C VAL A 860 0.27 25.23 -9.33
N ALA A 861 -0.57 24.37 -9.93
CA ALA A 861 -1.85 23.98 -9.35
C ALA A 861 -1.68 22.80 -8.36
N ALA A 862 -2.51 22.75 -7.32
CA ALA A 862 -2.46 21.74 -6.27
C ALA A 862 -3.87 21.44 -5.71
N ASP A 863 -4.08 20.24 -5.18
CA ASP A 863 -5.39 19.83 -4.65
C ASP A 863 -5.62 20.39 -3.23
N GLU A 864 -4.57 20.42 -2.39
CA GLU A 864 -4.61 21.04 -1.06
C GLU A 864 -3.20 21.40 -0.56
N ILE A 865 -3.11 22.25 0.46
CA ILE A 865 -1.87 22.51 1.20
C ILE A 865 -1.82 21.57 2.41
N THR A 866 -0.69 20.88 2.56
CA THR A 866 -0.48 19.90 3.63
C THR A 866 0.73 20.25 4.48
N ARG A 867 0.78 19.76 5.72
CA ARG A 867 1.97 19.84 6.58
C ARG A 867 2.95 18.72 6.22
N SER A 868 4.22 19.08 6.02
CA SER A 868 5.30 18.26 5.48
C SER A 868 6.56 18.33 6.34
N PRO A 869 7.18 17.19 6.72
CA PRO A 869 8.45 17.20 7.44
C PRO A 869 9.67 17.43 6.54
N THR A 870 9.55 17.17 5.23
CA THR A 870 10.65 17.20 4.24
C THR A 870 10.72 18.49 3.42
N HIS A 871 9.81 19.44 3.67
CA HIS A 871 9.79 20.74 3.02
C HIS A 871 9.92 21.84 4.07
N THR A 872 10.58 22.93 3.67
CA THR A 872 11.14 23.97 4.54
C THR A 872 10.29 25.25 4.53
N ALA A 873 9.41 25.42 3.54
CA ALA A 873 8.41 26.48 3.50
C ALA A 873 7.61 26.54 4.82
N GLY A 874 7.68 27.66 5.54
CA GLY A 874 6.99 27.84 6.83
C GLY A 874 7.32 26.81 7.91
N LYS A 875 8.48 26.13 7.80
CA LYS A 875 9.01 25.21 8.82
C LYS A 875 9.62 26.04 9.97
N THR A 876 9.32 25.67 11.21
CA THR A 876 9.88 26.29 12.41
C THR A 876 10.57 25.23 13.29
N SER A 877 11.07 25.63 14.46
CA SER A 877 11.64 24.74 15.46
C SER A 877 10.61 23.83 16.16
N GLU A 878 9.31 24.12 16.07
CA GLU A 878 8.24 23.33 16.70
C GLU A 878 7.19 22.80 15.71
N ASP A 879 7.20 23.28 14.47
CA ASP A 879 6.10 23.11 13.52
C ASP A 879 6.64 22.73 12.13
N SER A 880 6.24 21.56 11.62
CA SER A 880 6.69 21.07 10.31
C SER A 880 6.24 22.00 9.18
N GLY A 881 7.04 22.18 8.14
CA GLY A 881 6.72 23.07 7.01
C GLY A 881 5.49 22.65 6.20
N TYR A 882 5.29 23.32 5.08
CA TYR A 882 4.15 23.12 4.17
C TYR A 882 4.57 22.41 2.88
N ALA A 883 3.62 21.75 2.23
CA ALA A 883 3.79 21.21 0.89
C ALA A 883 2.48 21.14 0.11
N LEU A 884 2.57 21.43 -1.19
CA LEU A 884 1.49 21.30 -2.15
C LEU A 884 1.20 19.82 -2.45
N ARG A 885 -0.06 19.40 -2.32
CA ARG A 885 -0.49 18.03 -2.64
C ARG A 885 -0.90 17.92 -4.11
N PHE A 886 -0.44 16.85 -4.76
CA PHE A 886 -0.62 16.59 -6.20
C PHE A 886 -0.21 17.77 -7.12
N PRO A 887 1.00 18.34 -6.95
CA PRO A 887 1.45 19.51 -7.70
C PRO A 887 1.49 19.25 -9.21
N ARG A 888 1.00 20.21 -9.99
CA ARG A 888 0.98 20.21 -11.45
C ARG A 888 1.56 21.53 -11.93
N MET A 889 2.68 21.50 -12.65
CA MET A 889 3.18 22.69 -13.34
C MET A 889 2.16 23.11 -14.39
N MET A 890 1.90 24.42 -14.46
CA MET A 890 0.96 25.03 -15.41
C MET A 890 1.74 25.73 -16.53
N GLU A 891 2.59 26.69 -16.15
CA GLU A 891 3.37 27.52 -17.09
C GLU A 891 4.64 28.09 -16.43
N LEU A 892 5.54 28.61 -17.26
CA LEU A 892 6.73 29.35 -16.83
C LEU A 892 6.35 30.84 -16.71
N ARG A 893 6.65 31.45 -15.58
CA ARG A 893 6.34 32.86 -15.28
C ARG A 893 7.55 33.73 -15.63
N GLU A 894 7.67 34.05 -16.92
CA GLU A 894 8.71 34.98 -17.43
C GLU A 894 8.45 36.44 -17.02
N ASP A 895 7.24 36.73 -16.55
CA ASP A 895 6.78 38.01 -16.01
C ASP A 895 7.12 38.22 -14.52
N LYS A 896 7.74 37.24 -13.85
CA LYS A 896 8.09 37.30 -12.42
C LYS A 896 9.57 37.00 -12.14
N SER A 897 10.18 37.85 -11.32
CA SER A 897 11.44 37.56 -10.64
C SER A 897 11.26 36.51 -9.53
N PRO A 898 12.33 35.83 -9.06
CA PRO A 898 12.25 34.87 -7.96
C PRO A 898 11.58 35.45 -6.71
N GLU A 899 11.90 36.69 -6.36
CA GLU A 899 11.39 37.43 -5.20
C GLU A 899 9.88 37.76 -5.31
N GLU A 900 9.28 37.68 -6.51
CA GLU A 900 7.84 37.85 -6.75
C GLU A 900 7.06 36.51 -6.77
N ALA A 901 7.72 35.39 -6.49
CA ALA A 901 7.05 34.10 -6.25
C ALA A 901 6.19 34.15 -4.97
N THR A 902 5.19 33.26 -4.86
CA THR A 902 4.33 33.18 -3.68
C THR A 902 5.17 33.00 -2.41
N THR A 903 4.78 33.70 -1.36
CA THR A 903 5.51 33.77 -0.10
C THR A 903 5.15 32.63 0.87
N VAL A 904 6.04 32.39 1.84
CA VAL A 904 5.76 31.55 3.00
C VAL A 904 4.52 32.00 3.78
N GLN A 905 4.24 33.30 3.84
CA GLN A 905 3.10 33.85 4.58
C GLN A 905 1.76 33.53 3.89
N GLU A 906 1.67 33.70 2.57
CA GLU A 906 0.46 33.37 1.80
C GLU A 906 0.11 31.88 1.91
N ILE A 907 1.11 30.99 1.84
CA ILE A 907 0.93 29.54 2.05
C ILE A 907 0.35 29.22 3.43
N ILE A 908 0.81 29.92 4.47
CA ILE A 908 0.30 29.79 5.84
C ILE A 908 -1.18 30.25 5.91
N GLU A 909 -1.58 31.23 5.11
CA GLU A 909 -2.93 31.80 5.11
C GLU A 909 -3.92 30.98 4.28
N MET A 910 -3.55 30.57 3.07
CA MET A 910 -4.30 29.59 2.27
C MET A 910 -4.59 28.31 3.08
N TYR A 911 -3.60 27.80 3.84
CA TYR A 911 -3.79 26.64 4.73
C TYR A 911 -4.77 26.89 5.88
N LYS A 912 -4.82 28.11 6.44
CA LYS A 912 -5.81 28.49 7.47
C LYS A 912 -7.21 28.57 6.87
N MET A 913 -7.36 29.14 5.67
CA MET A 913 -8.65 29.23 4.97
C MET A 913 -9.20 27.83 4.65
N GLN A 914 -8.37 26.93 4.12
CA GLN A 914 -8.73 25.53 3.86
C GLN A 914 -9.29 24.81 5.11
N LYS A 915 -8.73 25.10 6.30
CA LYS A 915 -9.25 24.57 7.58
C LYS A 915 -10.58 25.18 8.02
N ARG A 916 -10.86 26.44 7.71
CA ARG A 916 -12.06 27.14 8.17
C ARG A 916 -13.32 26.62 7.48
N ILE A 917 -13.25 26.43 6.16
CA ILE A 917 -14.33 25.84 5.37
C ILE A 917 -14.72 24.45 5.92
N GLN A 918 -13.72 23.63 6.28
CA GLN A 918 -13.91 22.31 6.91
C GLN A 918 -14.51 22.32 8.34
N LEU A 919 -14.71 23.50 8.94
CA LEU A 919 -15.31 23.67 10.27
C LEU A 919 -16.66 24.38 10.24
N GLU A 920 -16.95 25.16 9.20
CA GLU A 920 -18.26 25.79 8.98
C GLU A 920 -19.25 24.84 8.26
N GLU A 921 -18.76 23.74 7.66
CA GLU A 921 -19.55 22.65 7.05
C GLU A 921 -19.75 21.40 7.97
N ALA A 922 -19.49 21.46 9.30
CA ALA A 922 -19.28 20.28 10.17
C ALA A 922 -20.08 20.23 11.49
#